data_AF-A0A7X6YFT8-F1
#
_entry.id   AF-A0A7X6YFT8-F1
#
_cell.length_a   1.000
_cell.length_b   1.000
_cell.length_c   1.000
_cell.angle_alpha   90.00
_cell.angle_beta   90.00
_cell.angle_gamma   90.00
#
_symmetry.space_group_name_H-M   'P 1'
#
loop_
_entity.id
_entity.type
_entity.pdbx_description
1 polymer ?
#
loop_
_entity_poly.entity_id
_entity_poly.type
_entity_poly.pdbx_seq_one_letter_code
_entity_poly.pdbx_strand_id
1 'polypeptide(L)'
;MPREQILPDLVARADGTWRKLARPGAVYGCRELFTAMLAYAEARVHPDRISALAAAAEQMQNRETGHRAYGNFRWYSRDAEVLDYNAVDFCMQHGALLWRFHRDSLAPELRERLRVMLELGLHGLVNHRPRTTYTNIALLNASDLILLGEALGHPDAVQEGERRLALFIKTLWEEGAHEFVSPTYYGVDLESLLLLAALAQTAETRALADTLADYFWTDIALNWHTPSERLAGAHSRTYDYLFGFGELDQILSAAGWLPCAPGFRFATFVPLYVKALGMPPEAAALNTRYPRLVEQTWGTTPACARTHWLCPDVTLSTAWSAYHGRMDIALSADLPGPRDARLPRLAFIPDGRGDPYGKLRISDGKVHDKAFHLGPWWAGAQDKADALGVAVYRESDLQDATGPLASHLIFRKRLDGVWIGDTRVAVEGATRSVPTGAAVFLRQGSAAIGIRVPWTRGQDGAACPVALVDDGNAFGAARLTVSHTRGDASISRAHVPAGVAFWLRAGSGMADDRAFAAFRRAFTAAEAEVQAAPERIGIHVAGTTQRLSITAATPFTSAAQTRPAPPMATLGLDGENIGRRILARSPAIQTYLAMRRPAPPVTLSPEHATVWEAEHACATVPYEIGTDAEASGGAYLWVPEVGGQSSSGGGRATYRLQVGRAGPYRLEGRVLTPTPEDDSFFLSVRAADGSELLPEILWSPGVFTTWTWRTVKAPGQKAAAAIELPQGEVTLLLRPREPGSKIDQFRVTPAGR
;
A
#
# COMPACT_ATOMS: atom_id res chain seq x y z
N MET A 1 17.05 -23.49 -6.74
CA MET A 1 18.37 -23.45 -6.06
C MET A 1 18.57 -24.71 -5.23
N PRO A 2 19.75 -25.36 -5.22
CA PRO A 2 20.00 -26.54 -4.41
C PRO A 2 19.93 -26.26 -2.89
N ARG A 3 19.36 -27.20 -2.13
CA ARG A 3 19.26 -27.16 -0.66
C ARG A 3 20.62 -26.91 0.02
N GLU A 4 21.68 -27.48 -0.53
CA GLU A 4 23.07 -27.36 -0.06
C GLU A 4 23.62 -25.93 -0.08
N GLN A 5 23.06 -25.04 -0.91
CA GLN A 5 23.46 -23.63 -0.96
C GLN A 5 22.72 -22.76 0.06
N ILE A 6 21.50 -23.14 0.43
CA ILE A 6 20.60 -22.31 1.26
C ILE A 6 20.77 -22.64 2.74
N LEU A 7 20.81 -23.93 3.09
CA LEU A 7 20.86 -24.35 4.49
C LEU A 7 22.06 -23.78 5.27
N PRO A 8 23.29 -23.71 4.73
CA PRO A 8 24.41 -23.14 5.46
C PRO A 8 24.18 -21.68 5.87
N ASP A 9 23.56 -20.87 5.00
CA ASP A 9 23.25 -19.46 5.29
C ASP A 9 22.20 -19.35 6.40
N LEU A 10 21.15 -20.17 6.35
CA LEU A 10 20.10 -20.21 7.37
C LEU A 10 20.64 -20.66 8.73
N VAL A 11 21.50 -21.69 8.77
CA VAL A 11 22.15 -22.18 10.00
C VAL A 11 23.10 -21.11 10.55
N ALA A 12 23.90 -20.45 9.70
CA ALA A 12 24.80 -19.39 10.14
C ALA A 12 24.04 -18.20 10.78
N ARG A 13 22.85 -17.88 10.25
CA ARG A 13 21.94 -16.91 10.86
C ARG A 13 21.41 -17.40 12.21
N ALA A 14 20.98 -18.66 12.30
CA ALA A 14 20.51 -19.28 13.53
C ALA A 14 21.61 -19.31 14.62
N ASP A 15 22.86 -19.56 14.25
CA ASP A 15 24.04 -19.46 15.14
C ASP A 15 24.26 -18.03 15.64
N GLY A 16 23.95 -17.02 14.82
CA GLY A 16 23.92 -15.62 15.23
C GLY A 16 22.90 -15.36 16.33
N THR A 17 21.65 -15.80 16.14
CA THR A 17 20.58 -15.68 17.14
C THR A 17 20.90 -16.46 18.41
N TRP A 18 21.45 -17.67 18.30
CA TRP A 18 21.89 -18.45 19.47
C TRP A 18 22.96 -17.73 20.30
N ARG A 19 24.01 -17.21 19.65
CA ARG A 19 25.06 -16.43 20.34
C ARG A 19 24.50 -15.17 20.99
N LYS A 20 23.47 -14.56 20.39
CA LYS A 20 22.79 -13.39 20.93
C LYS A 20 21.97 -13.76 22.18
N LEU A 21 21.21 -14.86 22.15
CA LEU A 21 20.44 -15.36 23.30
C LEU A 21 21.34 -15.69 24.51
N ALA A 22 22.53 -16.23 24.28
CA ALA A 22 23.46 -16.60 25.34
C ALA A 22 24.12 -15.40 26.07
N ARG A 23 23.95 -14.17 25.57
CA ARG A 23 24.57 -12.96 26.16
C ARG A 23 23.64 -12.33 27.20
N PRO A 24 24.11 -12.09 28.44
CA PRO A 24 23.33 -11.39 29.46
C PRO A 24 22.86 -10.01 28.97
N GLY A 25 21.58 -9.69 29.19
CA GLY A 25 20.98 -8.41 28.81
C GLY A 25 20.79 -8.17 27.30
N ALA A 26 21.04 -9.17 26.45
CA ALA A 26 20.82 -9.03 25.02
C ALA A 26 19.32 -8.94 24.66
N VAL A 27 18.99 -8.04 23.73
CA VAL A 27 17.62 -7.84 23.21
C VAL A 27 17.46 -8.62 21.91
N TYR A 28 16.62 -9.65 21.90
CA TYR A 28 16.34 -10.50 20.73
C TYR A 28 14.85 -10.47 20.37
N GLY A 29 14.53 -10.73 19.10
CA GLY A 29 13.16 -10.72 18.59
C GLY A 29 12.50 -12.10 18.57
N CYS A 30 11.18 -12.18 18.73
CA CYS A 30 10.47 -13.47 18.64
C CYS A 30 10.61 -14.13 17.26
N ARG A 31 10.50 -13.35 16.17
CA ARG A 31 10.64 -13.85 14.78
C ARG A 31 11.99 -14.56 14.58
N GLU A 32 13.08 -14.01 15.09
CA GLU A 32 14.41 -14.62 14.93
C GLU A 32 14.55 -15.96 15.70
N LEU A 33 13.82 -16.14 16.81
CA LEU A 33 13.80 -17.41 17.54
C LEU A 33 13.12 -18.52 16.71
N PHE A 34 11.94 -18.27 16.16
CA PHE A 34 11.23 -19.23 15.30
C PHE A 34 12.01 -19.53 14.01
N THR A 35 12.62 -18.50 13.41
CA THR A 35 13.53 -18.65 12.26
C THR A 35 14.70 -19.59 12.59
N ALA A 36 15.34 -19.39 13.74
CA ALA A 36 16.48 -20.21 14.16
C ALA A 36 16.08 -21.66 14.47
N MET A 37 14.94 -21.87 15.12
CA MET A 37 14.40 -23.21 15.39
C MET A 37 14.16 -23.98 14.08
N LEU A 38 13.53 -23.35 13.09
CA LEU A 38 13.27 -23.96 11.79
C LEU A 38 14.57 -24.28 11.04
N ALA A 39 15.55 -23.38 11.04
CA ALA A 39 16.84 -23.61 10.39
C ALA A 39 17.59 -24.81 10.98
N TYR A 40 17.64 -24.94 12.31
CA TYR A 40 18.27 -26.09 12.97
C TYR A 40 17.53 -27.39 12.70
N ALA A 41 16.19 -27.38 12.70
CA ALA A 41 15.38 -28.55 12.36
C ALA A 41 15.58 -29.00 10.90
N GLU A 42 15.54 -28.05 9.95
CA GLU A 42 15.80 -28.29 8.53
C GLU A 42 17.18 -28.90 8.28
N ALA A 43 18.21 -28.38 8.96
CA ALA A 43 19.57 -28.89 8.85
C ALA A 43 19.83 -30.15 9.70
N ARG A 44 18.91 -30.52 10.60
CA ARG A 44 19.06 -31.62 11.57
C ARG A 44 20.32 -31.49 12.42
N VAL A 45 20.63 -30.27 12.85
CA VAL A 45 21.77 -29.96 13.71
C VAL A 45 21.31 -29.26 14.99
N HIS A 46 22.10 -29.38 16.05
CA HIS A 46 21.87 -28.68 17.31
C HIS A 46 20.44 -28.80 17.90
N PRO A 47 19.88 -30.03 18.01
CA PRO A 47 18.53 -30.23 18.53
C PRO A 47 18.36 -29.70 19.97
N ASP A 48 19.43 -29.68 20.75
CA ASP A 48 19.52 -29.09 22.10
C ASP A 48 19.20 -27.58 22.10
N ARG A 49 19.65 -26.86 21.07
CA ARG A 49 19.42 -25.40 20.96
C ARG A 49 17.96 -25.06 20.64
N ILE A 50 17.25 -25.95 19.93
CA ILE A 50 15.82 -25.75 19.62
C ILE A 50 15.01 -25.65 20.92
N SER A 51 15.32 -26.49 21.91
CA SER A 51 14.65 -26.47 23.21
C SER A 51 14.81 -25.14 23.96
N ALA A 52 16.03 -24.60 23.98
CA ALA A 52 16.32 -23.32 24.61
C ALA A 52 15.67 -22.14 23.87
N LEU A 53 15.67 -22.16 22.53
CA LEU A 53 14.98 -21.16 21.71
C LEU A 53 13.45 -21.19 21.94
N ALA A 54 12.85 -22.38 22.01
CA ALA A 54 11.43 -22.55 22.29
C ALA A 54 11.07 -22.02 23.69
N ALA A 55 11.91 -22.26 24.69
CA ALA A 55 11.73 -21.73 26.04
C ALA A 55 11.73 -20.18 26.05
N ALA A 56 12.65 -19.56 25.31
CA ALA A 56 12.71 -18.11 25.19
C ALA A 56 11.48 -17.54 24.46
N ALA A 57 11.04 -18.19 23.39
CA ALA A 57 9.84 -17.79 22.64
C ALA A 57 8.57 -17.90 23.50
N GLU A 58 8.45 -18.97 24.29
CA GLU A 58 7.33 -19.19 25.21
C GLU A 58 7.22 -18.06 26.25
N GLN A 59 8.34 -17.58 26.80
CA GLN A 59 8.36 -16.44 27.73
C GLN A 59 7.93 -15.11 27.07
N MET A 60 8.00 -15.02 25.74
CA MET A 60 7.58 -13.83 25.00
C MET A 60 6.10 -13.89 24.61
N GLN A 61 5.43 -15.04 24.76
CA GLN A 61 4.02 -15.20 24.40
C GLN A 61 3.10 -14.65 25.50
N ASN A 62 2.11 -13.85 25.13
CA ASN A 62 1.04 -13.46 26.03
C ASN A 62 0.06 -14.65 26.18
N ARG A 63 -0.11 -15.12 27.42
CA ARG A 63 -0.96 -16.27 27.77
C ARG A 63 -2.11 -15.90 28.69
N GLU A 64 -2.40 -14.61 28.81
CA GLU A 64 -3.45 -14.08 29.69
C GLU A 64 -4.81 -14.19 28.99
N THR A 65 -5.63 -15.15 29.42
CA THR A 65 -6.97 -15.35 28.87
C THR A 65 -7.81 -14.07 28.99
N GLY A 66 -8.50 -13.68 27.92
CA GLY A 66 -9.32 -12.47 27.87
C GLY A 66 -8.52 -11.19 27.54
N HIS A 67 -7.18 -11.24 27.51
CA HIS A 67 -6.36 -10.14 27.02
C HIS A 67 -6.45 -10.05 25.49
N ARG A 68 -6.48 -8.84 24.92
CA ARG A 68 -6.56 -8.64 23.45
C ARG A 68 -5.40 -9.31 22.70
N ALA A 69 -4.23 -9.36 23.33
CA ALA A 69 -3.03 -9.98 22.77
C ALA A 69 -2.89 -11.48 23.08
N TYR A 70 -3.91 -12.14 23.64
CA TYR A 70 -3.87 -13.56 23.97
C TYR A 70 -3.41 -14.40 22.78
N GLY A 71 -2.34 -15.19 22.99
CA GLY A 71 -1.71 -16.01 21.97
C GLY A 71 -0.63 -15.33 21.13
N ASN A 72 -0.55 -13.99 21.18
CA ASN A 72 0.44 -13.19 20.46
C ASN A 72 1.77 -13.09 21.23
N PHE A 73 2.80 -12.51 20.60
CA PHE A 73 4.16 -12.43 21.13
C PHE A 73 4.61 -11.00 21.29
N ARG A 74 5.38 -10.74 22.34
CA ARG A 74 6.19 -9.52 22.43
C ARG A 74 7.19 -9.52 21.26
N TRP A 75 7.37 -8.38 20.59
CA TRP A 75 8.25 -8.36 19.42
C TRP A 75 9.71 -8.53 19.83
N TYR A 76 10.17 -7.77 20.83
CA TYR A 76 11.49 -7.90 21.41
C TYR A 76 11.42 -8.40 22.86
N SER A 77 12.46 -9.13 23.29
CA SER A 77 12.56 -9.67 24.66
C SER A 77 12.57 -8.60 25.75
N ARG A 78 12.92 -7.36 25.39
CA ARG A 78 12.89 -6.19 26.28
C ARG A 78 11.50 -5.61 26.50
N ASP A 79 10.55 -5.86 25.60
CA ASP A 79 9.25 -5.21 25.63
C ASP A 79 8.47 -5.74 26.83
N ALA A 80 7.70 -4.90 27.53
CA ALA A 80 6.93 -5.37 28.69
C ALA A 80 5.67 -6.15 28.27
N GLU A 81 5.12 -5.82 27.11
CA GLU A 81 3.85 -6.32 26.59
C GLU A 81 3.85 -6.43 25.06
N VAL A 82 2.75 -6.91 24.48
CA VAL A 82 2.58 -6.99 23.02
C VAL A 82 2.20 -5.62 22.48
N LEU A 83 3.19 -4.92 21.93
CA LEU A 83 3.04 -3.59 21.37
C LEU A 83 2.85 -3.59 19.84
N ASP A 84 3.30 -4.66 19.16
CA ASP A 84 3.09 -4.88 17.73
C ASP A 84 2.42 -6.25 17.53
N TYR A 85 1.18 -6.24 17.06
CA TYR A 85 0.38 -7.43 16.89
C TYR A 85 0.80 -8.28 15.67
N ASN A 86 1.65 -7.75 14.77
CA ASN A 86 2.20 -8.50 13.63
C ASN A 86 3.16 -9.63 14.06
N ALA A 87 3.60 -9.63 15.33
CA ALA A 87 4.59 -10.59 15.84
C ALA A 87 4.14 -12.05 15.66
N VAL A 88 2.85 -12.33 15.91
CA VAL A 88 2.30 -13.69 15.77
C VAL A 88 2.39 -14.20 14.35
N ASP A 89 2.08 -13.41 13.34
CA ASP A 89 2.10 -13.84 11.93
C ASP A 89 3.55 -14.20 11.52
N PHE A 90 4.51 -13.32 11.80
CA PHE A 90 5.91 -13.63 11.50
C PHE A 90 6.47 -14.85 12.26
N CYS A 91 5.96 -15.14 13.46
CA CYS A 91 6.35 -16.35 14.21
C CYS A 91 5.68 -17.60 13.64
N MET A 92 4.39 -17.53 13.34
CA MET A 92 3.58 -18.69 12.95
C MET A 92 3.87 -19.17 11.53
N GLN A 93 4.31 -18.30 10.62
CA GLN A 93 4.80 -18.74 9.31
C GLN A 93 5.90 -19.81 9.42
N HIS A 94 6.92 -19.57 10.25
CA HIS A 94 7.97 -20.54 10.51
C HIS A 94 7.53 -21.65 11.48
N GLY A 95 6.66 -21.33 12.44
CA GLY A 95 6.10 -22.30 13.39
C GLY A 95 5.28 -23.40 12.70
N ALA A 96 4.48 -23.05 11.70
CA ALA A 96 3.68 -23.97 10.90
C ALA A 96 4.59 -24.96 10.15
N LEU A 97 5.66 -24.48 9.51
CA LEU A 97 6.62 -25.31 8.81
C LEU A 97 7.40 -26.22 9.77
N LEU A 98 7.85 -25.68 10.91
CA LEU A 98 8.53 -26.46 11.95
C LEU A 98 7.65 -27.61 12.44
N TRP A 99 6.39 -27.33 12.76
CA TRP A 99 5.45 -28.35 13.22
C TRP A 99 5.13 -29.37 12.14
N ARG A 100 4.80 -28.91 10.93
CA ARG A 100 4.37 -29.76 9.82
C ARG A 100 5.43 -30.76 9.38
N PHE A 101 6.69 -30.35 9.33
CA PHE A 101 7.75 -31.17 8.75
C PHE A 101 8.70 -31.81 9.76
N HIS A 102 8.77 -31.31 10.99
CA HIS A 102 9.80 -31.75 11.94
C HIS A 102 9.27 -32.26 13.28
N ARG A 103 7.97 -32.11 13.59
CA ARG A 103 7.43 -32.49 14.92
C ARG A 103 7.78 -33.91 15.38
N ASP A 104 7.84 -34.87 14.46
CA ASP A 104 8.09 -36.28 14.79
C ASP A 104 9.57 -36.55 15.14
N SER A 105 10.46 -35.63 14.76
CA SER A 105 11.88 -35.69 15.10
C SER A 105 12.23 -34.99 16.42
N LEU A 106 11.28 -34.27 17.02
CA LEU A 106 11.50 -33.52 18.26
C LEU A 106 11.33 -34.43 19.49
N ALA A 107 12.10 -34.13 20.54
CA ALA A 107 11.91 -34.78 21.83
C ALA A 107 10.47 -34.57 22.34
N PRO A 108 9.84 -35.57 23.00
CA PRO A 108 8.43 -35.51 23.39
C PRO A 108 8.05 -34.24 24.16
N GLU A 109 8.89 -33.79 25.09
CA GLU A 109 8.66 -32.61 25.93
C GLU A 109 8.72 -31.32 25.10
N LEU A 110 9.68 -31.22 24.18
CA LEU A 110 9.81 -30.09 23.27
C LEU A 110 8.64 -30.05 22.28
N ARG A 111 8.24 -31.21 21.76
CA ARG A 111 7.08 -31.34 20.88
C ARG A 111 5.82 -30.84 21.57
N GLU A 112 5.58 -31.23 22.81
CA GLU A 112 4.41 -30.79 23.57
C GLU A 112 4.45 -29.28 23.86
N ARG A 113 5.61 -28.74 24.26
CA ARG A 113 5.78 -27.29 24.44
C ARG A 113 5.46 -26.51 23.17
N LEU A 114 5.96 -26.97 22.03
CA LEU A 114 5.68 -26.34 20.73
C LEU A 114 4.21 -26.46 20.36
N ARG A 115 3.58 -27.62 20.56
CA ARG A 115 2.13 -27.82 20.31
C ARG A 115 1.31 -26.74 21.03
N VAL A 116 1.51 -26.59 22.34
CA VAL A 116 0.78 -25.60 23.16
C VAL A 116 1.06 -24.17 22.68
N MET A 117 2.32 -23.83 22.43
CA MET A 117 2.69 -22.49 21.96
C MET A 117 2.07 -22.15 20.60
N LEU A 118 2.00 -23.12 19.69
CA LEU A 118 1.42 -22.97 18.36
C LEU A 118 -0.11 -22.91 18.40
N GLU A 119 -0.78 -23.70 19.25
CA GLU A 119 -2.22 -23.61 19.47
C GLU A 119 -2.63 -22.24 20.01
N LEU A 120 -1.87 -21.70 20.97
CA LEU A 120 -2.03 -20.34 21.44
C LEU A 120 -1.75 -19.33 20.32
N GLY A 121 -0.69 -19.54 19.54
CA GLY A 121 -0.38 -18.72 18.36
C GLY A 121 -1.52 -18.66 17.35
N LEU A 122 -2.21 -19.79 17.12
CA LEU A 122 -3.38 -19.87 16.26
C LEU A 122 -4.54 -18.99 16.77
N HIS A 123 -4.77 -18.95 18.09
CA HIS A 123 -5.72 -17.99 18.68
C HIS A 123 -5.27 -16.54 18.44
N GLY A 124 -3.97 -16.27 18.57
CA GLY A 124 -3.38 -14.97 18.25
C GLY A 124 -3.63 -14.54 16.79
N LEU A 125 -3.47 -15.44 15.82
CA LEU A 125 -3.75 -15.20 14.40
C LEU A 125 -5.22 -14.89 14.13
N VAL A 126 -6.13 -15.65 14.75
CA VAL A 126 -7.58 -15.43 14.64
C VAL A 126 -7.96 -14.06 15.18
N ASN A 127 -7.32 -13.61 16.27
CA ASN A 127 -7.56 -12.33 16.93
C ASN A 127 -6.90 -11.14 16.24
N HIS A 128 -5.76 -11.32 15.54
CA HIS A 128 -5.00 -10.20 14.98
C HIS A 128 -5.75 -9.42 13.89
N ARG A 129 -6.38 -10.11 12.93
CA ARG A 129 -7.32 -9.53 11.93
C ARG A 129 -6.81 -8.29 11.19
N PRO A 130 -5.66 -8.39 10.50
CA PRO A 130 -5.17 -7.30 9.67
C PRO A 130 -6.17 -6.91 8.56
N ARG A 131 -6.26 -5.61 8.26
CA ARG A 131 -7.07 -5.10 7.14
C ARG A 131 -6.45 -5.56 5.81
N THR A 132 -7.27 -5.84 4.79
CA THR A 132 -6.78 -6.20 3.44
C THR A 132 -5.93 -5.11 2.78
N THR A 133 -6.12 -3.85 3.18
CA THR A 133 -5.30 -2.71 2.76
C THR A 133 -3.91 -2.69 3.41
N TYR A 134 -3.66 -3.50 4.43
CA TYR A 134 -2.34 -3.81 4.97
C TYR A 134 -1.83 -5.09 4.30
N THR A 135 -1.55 -4.98 3.00
CA THR A 135 -1.40 -6.08 2.05
C THR A 135 -0.57 -7.25 2.57
N ASN A 136 0.62 -6.97 3.11
CA ASN A 136 1.55 -8.02 3.52
C ASN A 136 1.08 -8.82 4.73
N ILE A 137 0.61 -8.14 5.78
CA ILE A 137 0.13 -8.81 6.98
C ILE A 137 -1.19 -9.52 6.70
N ALA A 138 -2.05 -8.97 5.82
CA ALA A 138 -3.28 -9.64 5.40
C ALA A 138 -3.01 -10.99 4.73
N LEU A 139 -2.08 -11.03 3.77
CA LEU A 139 -1.67 -12.26 3.09
C LEU A 139 -0.97 -13.24 4.03
N LEU A 140 -0.03 -12.75 4.84
CA LEU A 140 0.70 -13.56 5.82
C LEU A 140 -0.25 -14.21 6.82
N ASN A 141 -1.17 -13.44 7.40
CA ASN A 141 -2.13 -13.94 8.37
C ASN A 141 -3.08 -15.00 7.77
N ALA A 142 -3.60 -14.77 6.56
CA ALA A 142 -4.45 -15.76 5.88
C ALA A 142 -3.67 -17.05 5.62
N SER A 143 -2.41 -16.92 5.15
CA SER A 143 -1.50 -18.03 4.93
C SER A 143 -1.25 -18.84 6.19
N ASP A 144 -0.95 -18.17 7.30
CA ASP A 144 -0.63 -18.83 8.56
C ASP A 144 -1.84 -19.53 9.17
N LEU A 145 -3.03 -18.93 9.10
CA LEU A 145 -4.28 -19.55 9.54
C LEU A 145 -4.54 -20.87 8.81
N ILE A 146 -4.35 -20.88 7.49
CA ILE A 146 -4.51 -22.08 6.66
C ILE A 146 -3.43 -23.11 7.01
N LEU A 147 -2.15 -22.75 6.86
CA LEU A 147 -1.06 -23.73 6.96
C LEU A 147 -0.88 -24.26 8.39
N LEU A 148 -1.01 -23.41 9.40
CA LEU A 148 -0.93 -23.84 10.80
C LEU A 148 -2.20 -24.60 11.21
N GLY A 149 -3.38 -24.13 10.79
CA GLY A 149 -4.66 -24.80 11.03
C GLY A 149 -4.65 -26.22 10.48
N GLU A 150 -4.21 -26.41 9.24
CA GLU A 150 -4.01 -27.73 8.62
C GLU A 150 -3.01 -28.60 9.39
N ALA A 151 -1.89 -28.02 9.83
CA ALA A 151 -0.82 -28.76 10.49
C ALA A 151 -1.21 -29.22 11.91
N LEU A 152 -2.07 -28.46 12.60
CA LEU A 152 -2.61 -28.78 13.93
C LEU A 152 -3.96 -29.51 13.90
N GLY A 153 -4.67 -29.53 12.76
CA GLY A 153 -5.98 -30.17 12.64
C GLY A 153 -7.16 -29.28 13.11
N HIS A 154 -7.08 -27.97 12.91
CA HIS A 154 -8.12 -27.00 13.25
C HIS A 154 -8.86 -26.48 12.00
N PRO A 155 -9.95 -27.16 11.55
CA PRO A 155 -10.65 -26.79 10.32
C PRO A 155 -11.28 -25.39 10.37
N ASP A 156 -11.71 -24.92 11.54
CA ASP A 156 -12.31 -23.58 11.67
C ASP A 156 -11.30 -22.46 11.38
N ALA A 157 -10.04 -22.66 11.79
CA ALA A 157 -8.97 -21.71 11.48
C ALA A 157 -8.63 -21.73 9.98
N VAL A 158 -8.66 -22.90 9.35
CA VAL A 158 -8.48 -23.03 7.89
C VAL A 158 -9.58 -22.27 7.15
N GLN A 159 -10.85 -22.50 7.50
CA GLN A 159 -11.99 -21.81 6.89
C GLN A 159 -11.89 -20.28 7.05
N GLU A 160 -11.48 -19.80 8.22
CA GLU A 160 -11.29 -18.37 8.43
C GLU A 160 -10.13 -17.81 7.59
N GLY A 161 -9.03 -18.54 7.45
CA GLY A 161 -7.94 -18.17 6.57
C GLY A 161 -8.35 -18.13 5.09
N GLU A 162 -9.09 -19.13 4.62
CA GLU A 162 -9.66 -19.18 3.26
C GLU A 162 -10.62 -18.01 3.00
N ARG A 163 -11.46 -17.67 3.98
CA ARG A 163 -12.35 -16.50 3.92
C ARG A 163 -11.55 -15.20 3.82
N ARG A 164 -10.48 -15.02 4.61
CA ARG A 164 -9.59 -13.84 4.55
C ARG A 164 -8.86 -13.73 3.21
N LEU A 165 -8.39 -14.85 2.66
CA LEU A 165 -7.74 -14.90 1.35
C LEU A 165 -8.73 -14.55 0.22
N ALA A 166 -9.96 -15.05 0.30
CA ALA A 166 -11.04 -14.71 -0.62
C ALA A 166 -11.46 -13.23 -0.51
N LEU A 167 -11.44 -12.65 0.68
CA LEU A 167 -11.67 -11.21 0.86
C LEU A 167 -10.53 -10.40 0.24
N PHE A 168 -9.28 -10.83 0.43
CA PHE A 168 -8.10 -10.16 -0.14
C PHE A 168 -8.17 -10.08 -1.67
N ILE A 169 -8.43 -11.20 -2.38
CA ILE A 169 -8.48 -11.17 -3.85
C ILE A 169 -9.59 -10.25 -4.37
N LYS A 170 -10.74 -10.18 -3.67
CA LYS A 170 -11.83 -9.26 -4.03
C LYS A 170 -11.44 -7.80 -3.79
N THR A 171 -10.73 -7.49 -2.69
CA THR A 171 -10.18 -6.14 -2.46
C THR A 171 -9.17 -5.79 -3.54
N LEU A 172 -8.26 -6.72 -3.87
CA LEU A 172 -7.29 -6.53 -4.94
C LEU A 172 -7.97 -6.24 -6.28
N TRP A 173 -9.08 -6.93 -6.59
CA TRP A 173 -9.87 -6.67 -7.79
C TRP A 173 -10.48 -5.26 -7.85
N GLU A 174 -11.04 -4.78 -6.73
CA GLU A 174 -11.70 -3.47 -6.66
C GLU A 174 -10.71 -2.30 -6.57
N GLU A 175 -9.64 -2.47 -5.79
CA GLU A 175 -8.81 -1.36 -5.31
C GLU A 175 -7.37 -1.44 -5.83
N GLY A 176 -6.84 -2.65 -6.04
CA GLY A 176 -5.43 -2.89 -6.31
C GLY A 176 -4.61 -3.13 -5.03
N ALA A 177 -3.30 -3.35 -5.19
CA ALA A 177 -2.40 -3.64 -4.08
C ALA A 177 -2.02 -2.33 -3.36
N HIS A 178 -2.39 -2.18 -2.09
CA HIS A 178 -2.15 -0.95 -1.33
C HIS A 178 -0.68 -0.73 -1.03
N GLU A 179 0.04 -1.80 -0.64
CA GLU A 179 1.50 -1.77 -0.54
C GLU A 179 2.15 -1.99 -1.91
N PHE A 180 1.77 -1.15 -2.88
CA PHE A 180 2.21 -1.24 -4.28
C PHE A 180 3.73 -1.12 -4.43
N VAL A 181 4.26 -1.97 -5.32
CA VAL A 181 5.64 -1.97 -5.82
C VAL A 181 6.66 -1.84 -4.66
N SER A 182 6.37 -2.48 -3.53
CA SER A 182 7.22 -2.40 -2.35
C SER A 182 8.35 -3.42 -2.45
N PRO A 183 9.63 -3.01 -2.63
CA PRO A 183 10.75 -3.95 -2.62
C PRO A 183 10.90 -4.64 -1.25
N THR A 184 10.40 -4.01 -0.18
CA THR A 184 10.36 -4.60 1.16
C THR A 184 9.33 -5.70 1.23
N TYR A 185 8.07 -5.39 0.89
CA TYR A 185 6.95 -6.25 1.28
C TYR A 185 6.48 -7.24 0.21
N TYR A 186 6.80 -7.03 -1.06
CA TYR A 186 6.54 -8.05 -2.09
C TYR A 186 7.28 -9.36 -1.83
N GLY A 187 8.39 -9.33 -1.08
CA GLY A 187 9.05 -10.55 -0.60
C GLY A 187 8.18 -11.35 0.38
N VAL A 188 7.53 -10.66 1.32
CA VAL A 188 6.61 -11.27 2.31
C VAL A 188 5.34 -11.78 1.63
N ASP A 189 4.79 -11.00 0.70
CA ASP A 189 3.60 -11.36 -0.09
C ASP A 189 3.84 -12.65 -0.87
N LEU A 190 4.93 -12.70 -1.64
CA LEU A 190 5.29 -13.86 -2.44
C LEU A 190 5.64 -15.07 -1.57
N GLU A 191 6.39 -14.90 -0.47
CA GLU A 191 6.70 -16.02 0.43
C GLU A 191 5.42 -16.69 0.95
N SER A 192 4.44 -15.89 1.38
CA SER A 192 3.14 -16.40 1.85
C SER A 192 2.37 -17.13 0.75
N LEU A 193 2.25 -16.51 -0.42
CA LEU A 193 1.50 -17.08 -1.56
C LEU A 193 2.14 -18.34 -2.13
N LEU A 194 3.46 -18.36 -2.26
CA LEU A 194 4.20 -19.50 -2.81
C LEU A 194 4.18 -20.70 -1.85
N LEU A 195 4.25 -20.46 -0.54
CA LEU A 195 4.08 -21.52 0.46
C LEU A 195 2.66 -22.07 0.43
N LEU A 196 1.63 -21.22 0.37
CA LEU A 196 0.24 -21.66 0.22
C LEU A 196 0.03 -22.50 -1.04
N ALA A 197 0.48 -22.00 -2.20
CA ALA A 197 0.39 -22.70 -3.48
C ALA A 197 1.05 -24.09 -3.43
N ALA A 198 2.17 -24.22 -2.73
CA ALA A 198 2.89 -25.48 -2.62
C ALA A 198 2.32 -26.44 -1.55
N LEU A 199 1.76 -25.92 -0.46
CA LEU A 199 1.55 -26.68 0.76
C LEU A 199 0.07 -26.82 1.20
N ALA A 200 -0.84 -25.93 0.79
CA ALA A 200 -2.23 -26.03 1.22
C ALA A 200 -2.84 -27.38 0.79
N GLN A 201 -3.73 -27.96 1.62
CA GLN A 201 -4.33 -29.27 1.41
C GLN A 201 -5.37 -29.27 0.27
N THR A 202 -6.18 -28.21 0.17
CA THR A 202 -7.25 -28.12 -0.84
C THR A 202 -6.72 -27.59 -2.18
N ALA A 203 -7.26 -28.09 -3.29
CA ALA A 203 -6.85 -27.66 -4.62
C ALA A 203 -7.30 -26.22 -4.91
N GLU A 204 -8.43 -25.84 -4.33
CA GLU A 204 -9.07 -24.54 -4.42
C GLU A 204 -8.18 -23.45 -3.81
N THR A 205 -7.65 -23.70 -2.61
CA THR A 205 -6.74 -22.76 -1.93
C THR A 205 -5.41 -22.64 -2.64
N ARG A 206 -4.84 -23.75 -3.15
CA ARG A 206 -3.63 -23.69 -3.98
C ARG A 206 -3.86 -22.86 -5.25
N ALA A 207 -4.94 -23.10 -5.98
CA ALA A 207 -5.26 -22.36 -7.21
C ALA A 207 -5.52 -20.86 -6.96
N LEU A 208 -6.13 -20.51 -5.83
CA LEU A 208 -6.32 -19.12 -5.44
C LEU A 208 -4.97 -18.45 -5.12
N ALA A 209 -4.09 -19.11 -4.37
CA ALA A 209 -2.76 -18.63 -4.07
C ALA A 209 -1.90 -18.48 -5.33
N ASP A 210 -1.96 -19.44 -6.27
CA ASP A 210 -1.31 -19.37 -7.58
C ASP A 210 -1.78 -18.17 -8.40
N THR A 211 -3.09 -17.90 -8.43
CA THR A 211 -3.65 -16.74 -9.15
C THR A 211 -3.14 -15.42 -8.57
N LEU A 212 -3.04 -15.32 -7.24
CA LEU A 212 -2.49 -14.15 -6.58
C LEU A 212 -0.97 -14.03 -6.82
N ALA A 213 -0.22 -15.14 -6.75
CA ALA A 213 1.20 -15.15 -7.06
C ALA A 213 1.48 -14.70 -8.51
N ASP A 214 0.68 -15.16 -9.48
CA ASP A 214 0.76 -14.73 -10.89
C ASP A 214 0.54 -13.21 -11.03
N TYR A 215 -0.42 -12.64 -10.29
CA TYR A 215 -0.63 -11.20 -10.26
C TYR A 215 0.64 -10.46 -9.78
N PHE A 216 1.21 -10.85 -8.64
CA PHE A 216 2.40 -10.18 -8.09
C PHE A 216 3.64 -10.40 -8.96
N TRP A 217 3.82 -11.59 -9.53
CA TRP A 217 4.90 -11.86 -10.49
C TRP A 217 4.78 -10.99 -11.73
N THR A 218 3.56 -10.84 -12.27
CA THR A 218 3.28 -9.96 -13.40
C THR A 218 3.56 -8.50 -13.06
N ASP A 219 3.14 -8.04 -11.89
CA ASP A 219 3.41 -6.68 -11.41
C ASP A 219 4.91 -6.40 -11.29
N ILE A 220 5.67 -7.34 -10.71
CA ILE A 220 7.13 -7.27 -10.62
C ILE A 220 7.74 -7.19 -12.02
N ALA A 221 7.35 -8.08 -12.94
CA ALA A 221 7.91 -8.11 -14.29
C ALA A 221 7.68 -6.79 -15.05
N LEU A 222 6.48 -6.23 -14.94
CA LEU A 222 6.10 -4.96 -15.55
C LEU A 222 6.91 -3.79 -14.99
N ASN A 223 7.15 -3.78 -13.68
CA ASN A 223 7.88 -2.71 -12.99
C ASN A 223 9.39 -2.94 -12.86
N TRP A 224 9.92 -4.07 -13.35
CA TRP A 224 11.35 -4.38 -13.29
C TRP A 224 12.16 -3.62 -14.34
N HIS A 225 13.17 -2.88 -13.91
CA HIS A 225 14.10 -2.19 -14.81
C HIS A 225 15.40 -3.00 -14.94
N THR A 226 15.46 -3.82 -16.00
CA THR A 226 16.59 -4.71 -16.29
C THR A 226 17.95 -4.01 -16.31
N PRO A 227 18.12 -2.82 -16.93
CA PRO A 227 19.42 -2.14 -16.95
C PRO A 227 19.97 -1.71 -15.58
N SER A 228 19.14 -1.66 -14.54
CA SER A 228 19.58 -1.39 -13.16
C SER A 228 19.22 -2.50 -12.16
N GLU A 229 18.76 -3.64 -12.68
CA GLU A 229 18.36 -4.88 -11.99
C GLU A 229 17.62 -4.61 -10.67
N ARG A 230 16.56 -3.80 -10.73
CA ARG A 230 15.74 -3.49 -9.55
C ARG A 230 14.27 -3.29 -9.92
N LEU A 231 13.43 -3.42 -8.90
CA LEU A 231 12.03 -3.01 -8.96
C LEU A 231 11.98 -1.48 -9.00
N ALA A 232 11.57 -0.92 -10.13
CA ALA A 232 11.63 0.52 -10.41
C ALA A 232 10.28 1.21 -10.19
N GLY A 233 10.25 2.52 -10.40
CA GLY A 233 9.05 3.35 -10.27
C GLY A 233 8.73 3.80 -8.84
N ALA A 234 7.60 4.49 -8.67
CA ALA A 234 7.11 4.97 -7.38
C ALA A 234 6.73 3.79 -6.48
N HIS A 235 7.10 3.85 -5.20
CA HIS A 235 6.97 2.75 -4.25
C HIS A 235 6.15 3.19 -3.06
N SER A 236 5.40 2.27 -2.47
CA SER A 236 4.94 2.43 -1.10
C SER A 236 5.79 1.59 -0.16
N ARG A 237 5.86 2.00 1.10
CA ARG A 237 6.39 1.16 2.19
C ARG A 237 7.81 0.63 1.93
N THR A 238 8.72 1.52 1.54
CA THR A 238 10.14 1.24 1.33
C THR A 238 11.00 1.84 2.44
N TYR A 239 12.07 1.14 2.81
CA TYR A 239 13.04 1.59 3.80
C TYR A 239 14.44 1.82 3.20
N ASP A 240 14.62 1.47 1.93
CA ASP A 240 15.83 1.77 1.17
C ASP A 240 15.54 2.79 0.08
N TYR A 241 15.41 4.04 0.49
CA TYR A 241 15.12 5.17 -0.39
C TYR A 241 16.20 5.42 -1.45
N LEU A 242 17.45 5.01 -1.17
CA LEU A 242 18.58 5.23 -2.06
C LEU A 242 18.64 4.22 -3.19
N PHE A 243 18.54 2.92 -2.88
CA PHE A 243 18.80 1.87 -3.87
C PHE A 243 17.54 1.12 -4.30
N GLY A 244 16.49 1.12 -3.48
CA GLY A 244 15.24 0.41 -3.77
C GLY A 244 15.37 -1.11 -3.62
N PHE A 245 16.20 -1.58 -2.69
CA PHE A 245 16.38 -3.01 -2.39
C PHE A 245 15.59 -3.43 -1.15
N GLY A 246 15.25 -4.72 -1.03
CA GLY A 246 14.43 -5.22 0.07
C GLY A 246 14.31 -6.74 0.09
N GLU A 247 13.39 -7.27 0.91
CA GLU A 247 13.23 -8.72 1.11
C GLU A 247 12.82 -9.44 -0.19
N LEU A 248 12.22 -8.74 -1.16
CA LEU A 248 11.92 -9.30 -2.49
C LEU A 248 13.14 -9.92 -3.18
N ASP A 249 14.34 -9.37 -2.95
CA ASP A 249 15.58 -9.88 -3.54
C ASP A 249 15.87 -11.35 -3.16
N GLN A 250 15.39 -11.80 -1.99
CA GLN A 250 15.51 -13.20 -1.55
C GLN A 250 14.76 -14.14 -2.48
N ILE A 251 13.52 -13.80 -2.83
CA ILE A 251 12.67 -14.58 -3.71
C ILE A 251 13.16 -14.49 -5.16
N LEU A 252 13.53 -13.30 -5.64
CA LEU A 252 14.07 -13.13 -6.99
C LEU A 252 15.38 -13.91 -7.21
N SER A 253 16.26 -13.92 -6.21
CA SER A 253 17.52 -14.67 -6.28
C SER A 253 17.26 -16.17 -6.25
N ALA A 254 16.33 -16.62 -5.40
CA ALA A 254 15.97 -18.02 -5.32
C ALA A 254 15.26 -18.54 -6.58
N ALA A 255 14.49 -17.66 -7.25
CA ALA A 255 13.80 -17.92 -8.52
C ALA A 255 14.73 -17.83 -9.74
N GLY A 256 16.01 -17.46 -9.57
CA GLY A 256 16.97 -17.28 -10.65
C GLY A 256 16.75 -16.04 -11.51
N TRP A 257 15.87 -15.13 -11.11
CA TRP A 257 15.65 -13.84 -11.79
C TRP A 257 16.77 -12.84 -11.49
N LEU A 258 17.27 -12.86 -10.26
CA LEU A 258 18.36 -12.00 -9.80
C LEU A 258 19.61 -12.85 -9.51
N PRO A 259 20.81 -12.47 -10.00
CA PRO A 259 22.02 -13.20 -9.65
C PRO A 259 22.36 -13.04 -8.16
N CYS A 260 22.85 -14.11 -7.54
CA CYS A 260 23.40 -14.07 -6.18
C CYS A 260 24.75 -13.34 -6.20
N ALA A 261 24.75 -12.05 -5.88
CA ALA A 261 25.97 -11.25 -5.80
C ALA A 261 26.96 -11.81 -4.74
N PRO A 262 28.27 -11.54 -4.85
CA PRO A 262 29.23 -11.94 -3.83
C PRO A 262 28.82 -11.49 -2.43
N GLY A 263 28.80 -12.42 -1.47
CA GLY A 263 28.39 -12.16 -0.09
C GLY A 263 26.87 -12.14 0.14
N PHE A 264 26.05 -12.37 -0.89
CA PHE A 264 24.63 -12.63 -0.72
C PHE A 264 24.41 -13.86 0.18
N ARG A 265 23.44 -13.76 1.08
CA ARG A 265 23.05 -14.83 2.02
C ARG A 265 21.56 -15.02 1.97
N PHE A 266 21.13 -16.27 1.86
CA PHE A 266 19.71 -16.60 1.93
C PHE A 266 19.17 -16.45 3.36
N ALA A 267 17.98 -15.87 3.45
CA ALA A 267 17.22 -15.71 4.69
C ALA A 267 15.78 -16.25 4.59
N THR A 268 15.34 -16.65 3.40
CA THR A 268 14.03 -17.24 3.14
C THR A 268 14.10 -18.77 3.12
N PHE A 269 13.02 -19.44 3.55
CA PHE A 269 12.91 -20.90 3.51
C PHE A 269 12.14 -21.41 2.29
N VAL A 270 11.47 -20.52 1.55
CA VAL A 270 10.63 -20.85 0.39
C VAL A 270 11.24 -21.90 -0.55
N PRO A 271 12.53 -21.82 -0.94
CA PRO A 271 13.07 -22.73 -1.95
C PRO A 271 13.29 -24.15 -1.41
N LEU A 272 13.17 -24.36 -0.10
CA LEU A 272 13.18 -25.70 0.52
C LEU A 272 11.84 -26.42 0.35
N TYR A 273 10.75 -25.68 0.13
CA TYR A 273 9.38 -26.22 0.09
C TYR A 273 8.71 -26.06 -1.29
N VAL A 274 9.15 -25.09 -2.08
CA VAL A 274 8.54 -24.76 -3.38
C VAL A 274 9.43 -25.29 -4.51
N LYS A 275 8.94 -26.33 -5.20
CA LYS A 275 9.68 -27.00 -6.28
C LYS A 275 9.83 -26.14 -7.54
N ALA A 276 8.78 -25.39 -7.90
CA ALA A 276 8.71 -24.57 -9.10
C ALA A 276 8.74 -23.08 -8.74
N LEU A 277 9.84 -22.64 -8.14
CA LEU A 277 10.07 -21.26 -7.77
C LEU A 277 10.59 -20.49 -9.00
N GLY A 278 9.70 -19.99 -9.84
CA GLY A 278 10.06 -19.25 -11.04
C GLY A 278 8.99 -18.26 -11.44
N MET A 279 9.39 -17.08 -11.89
CA MET A 279 8.47 -16.14 -12.53
C MET A 279 7.84 -16.84 -13.74
N PRO A 280 6.50 -16.81 -13.91
CA PRO A 280 5.85 -17.38 -15.07
C PRO A 280 6.45 -16.84 -16.38
N PRO A 281 6.71 -17.68 -17.40
CA PRO A 281 7.30 -17.23 -18.66
C PRO A 281 6.49 -16.12 -19.35
N GLU A 282 5.15 -16.15 -19.26
CA GLU A 282 4.31 -15.06 -19.76
C GLU A 282 4.58 -13.74 -19.05
N ALA A 283 4.75 -13.74 -17.73
CA ALA A 283 5.06 -12.54 -16.95
C ALA A 283 6.46 -12.03 -17.31
N ALA A 284 7.46 -12.91 -17.32
CA ALA A 284 8.84 -12.61 -17.70
C ALA A 284 8.93 -11.96 -19.09
N ALA A 285 8.17 -12.46 -20.07
CA ALA A 285 8.15 -11.94 -21.43
C ALA A 285 7.62 -10.49 -21.51
N LEU A 286 6.79 -10.04 -20.57
CA LEU A 286 6.31 -8.65 -20.54
C LEU A 286 7.44 -7.67 -20.24
N ASN A 287 8.51 -8.09 -19.57
CA ASN A 287 9.63 -7.24 -19.21
C ASN A 287 10.45 -6.75 -20.43
N THR A 288 10.39 -7.45 -21.56
CA THR A 288 11.13 -7.07 -22.78
C THR A 288 10.35 -6.12 -23.68
N ARG A 289 9.09 -5.82 -23.36
CA ARG A 289 8.27 -4.85 -24.10
C ARG A 289 8.71 -3.43 -23.77
N TYR A 290 9.14 -2.71 -24.78
CA TYR A 290 9.54 -1.31 -24.67
C TYR A 290 9.09 -0.47 -25.88
N PRO A 291 8.77 0.81 -25.65
CA PRO A 291 8.50 1.36 -24.33
C PRO A 291 7.16 0.80 -23.79
N ARG A 292 6.97 0.78 -22.47
CA ARG A 292 5.74 0.27 -21.86
C ARG A 292 5.19 1.21 -20.80
N LEU A 293 3.87 1.39 -20.82
CA LEU A 293 3.13 2.21 -19.86
C LEU A 293 2.42 1.29 -18.87
N VAL A 294 2.84 1.36 -17.61
CA VAL A 294 2.24 0.61 -16.51
C VAL A 294 1.41 1.57 -15.66
N GLU A 295 0.14 1.23 -15.46
CA GLU A 295 -0.85 2.04 -14.75
C GLU A 295 -1.53 1.18 -13.69
N GLN A 296 -1.58 1.63 -12.44
CA GLN A 296 -2.08 0.81 -11.33
C GLN A 296 -2.92 1.64 -10.37
N THR A 297 -4.08 1.13 -9.97
CA THR A 297 -4.79 1.58 -8.77
C THR A 297 -4.25 0.85 -7.57
N TRP A 298 -4.37 1.46 -6.40
CA TRP A 298 -3.99 0.85 -5.12
C TRP A 298 -4.98 1.14 -3.99
N GLY A 299 -6.11 1.78 -4.28
CA GLY A 299 -7.09 2.17 -3.27
C GLY A 299 -8.42 2.62 -3.86
N THR A 300 -9.28 3.16 -3.01
CA THR A 300 -10.71 3.37 -3.30
C THR A 300 -11.05 4.71 -3.93
N THR A 301 -10.17 5.70 -3.77
CA THR A 301 -10.35 7.02 -4.36
C THR A 301 -9.67 7.08 -5.71
N PRO A 302 -10.16 7.88 -6.67
CA PRO A 302 -9.50 8.01 -7.97
C PRO A 302 -8.03 8.40 -7.88
N ALA A 303 -7.63 9.18 -6.88
CA ALA A 303 -6.23 9.57 -6.69
C ALA A 303 -5.32 8.42 -6.19
N CYS A 304 -5.88 7.32 -5.68
CA CYS A 304 -5.14 6.14 -5.27
C CYS A 304 -4.65 5.34 -6.49
N ALA A 305 -3.75 5.96 -7.26
CA ALA A 305 -3.25 5.46 -8.50
C ALA A 305 -1.76 5.80 -8.70
N ARG A 306 -1.13 5.15 -9.66
CA ARG A 306 0.24 5.42 -10.09
C ARG A 306 0.41 5.12 -11.59
N THR A 307 1.40 5.78 -12.17
CA THR A 307 1.85 5.52 -13.54
C THR A 307 3.35 5.33 -13.53
N HIS A 308 3.82 4.47 -14.42
CA HIS A 308 5.23 4.17 -14.62
C HIS A 308 5.48 3.98 -16.10
N TRP A 309 6.34 4.82 -16.64
CA TRP A 309 6.79 4.74 -18.02
C TRP A 309 8.19 4.15 -18.05
N LEU A 310 8.36 3.07 -18.81
CA LEU A 310 9.61 2.35 -18.90
C LEU A 310 10.09 2.30 -20.35
N CYS A 311 11.31 2.77 -20.56
CA CYS A 311 12.08 2.60 -21.78
C CYS A 311 13.25 1.63 -21.53
N PRO A 312 13.99 1.21 -22.58
CA PRO A 312 15.11 0.27 -22.42
C PRO A 312 16.27 0.82 -21.59
N ASP A 313 16.34 2.13 -21.37
CA ASP A 313 17.48 2.83 -20.77
C ASP A 313 17.07 3.91 -19.75
N VAL A 314 15.78 4.11 -19.47
CA VAL A 314 15.29 5.04 -18.45
C VAL A 314 13.88 4.70 -18.03
N THR A 315 13.56 4.96 -16.77
CA THR A 315 12.17 4.94 -16.29
C THR A 315 11.80 6.21 -15.55
N LEU A 316 10.51 6.54 -15.54
CA LEU A 316 9.93 7.65 -14.78
C LEU A 316 8.59 7.22 -14.22
N SER A 317 8.32 7.51 -12.95
CA SER A 317 7.08 7.12 -12.30
C SER A 317 6.65 8.13 -11.24
N THR A 318 5.36 8.37 -11.14
CA THR A 318 4.74 9.07 -10.01
C THR A 318 3.46 8.38 -9.55
N ALA A 319 3.22 8.44 -8.24
CA ALA A 319 1.93 8.14 -7.64
C ALA A 319 1.07 9.41 -7.60
N TRP A 320 -0.23 9.27 -7.88
CA TRP A 320 -1.19 10.39 -7.87
C TRP A 320 -1.45 10.88 -6.45
N SER A 321 -1.39 9.99 -5.47
CA SER A 321 -1.28 10.29 -4.04
C SER A 321 -0.31 9.31 -3.38
N ALA A 322 0.10 9.60 -2.16
CA ALA A 322 0.90 8.66 -1.36
C ALA A 322 -0.01 7.74 -0.54
N TYR A 323 0.44 6.52 -0.22
CA TYR A 323 -0.28 5.56 0.60
C TYR A 323 -0.18 5.91 2.09
N HIS A 324 1.05 5.89 2.64
CA HIS A 324 1.35 6.27 4.03
C HIS A 324 2.11 7.60 4.10
N GLY A 325 2.64 8.09 2.98
CA GLY A 325 3.34 9.39 2.85
C GLY A 325 4.74 9.44 3.46
N ARG A 326 4.96 8.73 4.58
CA ARG A 326 6.20 8.77 5.37
C ARG A 326 7.23 7.70 4.98
N MET A 327 6.80 6.66 4.29
CA MET A 327 7.61 5.51 3.87
C MET A 327 7.46 5.24 2.37
N ASP A 328 7.04 6.24 1.62
CA ASP A 328 6.72 6.10 0.20
C ASP A 328 7.71 6.91 -0.64
N ILE A 329 7.95 6.45 -1.86
CA ILE A 329 8.61 7.21 -2.91
C ILE A 329 7.53 7.58 -3.93
N ALA A 330 7.01 8.80 -3.82
CA ALA A 330 5.88 9.25 -4.64
C ALA A 330 6.29 9.69 -6.06
N LEU A 331 7.57 9.97 -6.28
CA LEU A 331 8.16 10.32 -7.59
C LEU A 331 9.57 9.73 -7.67
N SER A 332 9.85 9.00 -8.74
CA SER A 332 11.16 8.40 -8.98
C SER A 332 11.48 8.25 -10.45
N ALA A 333 12.78 8.10 -10.72
CA ALA A 333 13.30 7.72 -12.02
C ALA A 333 14.57 6.88 -11.84
N ASP A 334 14.80 5.95 -12.76
CA ASP A 334 15.96 5.08 -12.74
C ASP A 334 16.73 5.19 -14.07
N LEU A 335 18.05 5.14 -13.98
CA LEU A 335 18.99 5.16 -15.09
C LEU A 335 19.82 3.86 -15.10
N PRO A 336 20.41 3.46 -16.25
CA PRO A 336 21.14 2.21 -16.38
C PRO A 336 22.38 2.19 -15.48
N GLY A 337 22.76 1.01 -15.02
CA GLY A 337 24.01 0.80 -14.31
C GLY A 337 23.96 -0.46 -13.46
N PRO A 338 25.08 -1.20 -13.35
CA PRO A 338 25.06 -2.53 -12.79
C PRO A 338 24.75 -2.48 -11.29
N ARG A 339 24.03 -3.49 -10.81
CA ARG A 339 23.51 -3.54 -9.44
C ARG A 339 24.59 -3.61 -8.38
N ASP A 340 25.69 -4.28 -8.67
CA ASP A 340 26.88 -4.43 -7.82
C ASP A 340 27.51 -3.08 -7.47
N ALA A 341 27.45 -2.10 -8.39
CA ALA A 341 27.91 -0.74 -8.17
C ALA A 341 27.03 0.05 -7.18
N ARG A 342 25.88 -0.51 -6.75
CA ARG A 342 24.92 0.09 -5.80
C ARG A 342 24.66 1.56 -6.10
N LEU A 343 24.28 1.86 -7.34
CA LEU A 343 24.03 3.23 -7.75
C LEU A 343 22.68 3.74 -7.18
N PRO A 344 22.66 4.91 -6.52
CA PRO A 344 21.41 5.54 -6.09
C PRO A 344 20.45 5.77 -7.25
N ARG A 345 19.15 5.66 -6.97
CA ARG A 345 18.09 6.07 -7.89
C ARG A 345 17.78 7.55 -7.75
N LEU A 346 16.96 8.07 -8.67
CA LEU A 346 16.31 9.35 -8.46
C LEU A 346 15.03 9.14 -7.65
N ALA A 347 14.87 9.86 -6.53
CA ALA A 347 13.69 9.77 -5.67
C ALA A 347 13.36 11.12 -5.01
N PHE A 348 12.07 11.43 -4.90
CA PHE A 348 11.58 12.54 -4.09
C PHE A 348 11.62 12.19 -2.59
N ILE A 349 12.19 13.08 -1.78
CA ILE A 349 12.34 12.92 -0.34
C ILE A 349 11.85 14.21 0.38
N PRO A 350 10.76 14.13 1.17
CA PRO A 350 10.28 15.24 1.99
C PRO A 350 10.96 15.26 3.37
N ASP A 351 12.05 16.00 3.51
CA ASP A 351 12.85 16.01 4.73
C ASP A 351 12.47 17.14 5.70
N GLY A 352 12.49 16.80 6.98
CA GLY A 352 12.36 17.73 8.10
C GLY A 352 13.27 17.38 9.26
N ARG A 353 14.20 16.43 9.07
CA ARG A 353 15.05 15.86 10.13
C ARG A 353 16.54 15.95 9.80
N GLY A 354 16.91 16.48 8.62
CA GLY A 354 18.28 16.45 8.15
C GLY A 354 18.73 15.05 7.73
N ASP A 355 17.81 14.21 7.24
CA ASP A 355 18.08 12.84 6.80
C ASP A 355 17.65 12.63 5.34
N PRO A 356 18.22 13.36 4.36
CA PRO A 356 17.81 13.28 2.96
C PRO A 356 18.02 11.88 2.34
N TYR A 357 18.76 10.99 3.01
CA TYR A 357 19.13 9.67 2.51
C TYR A 357 18.44 8.51 3.24
N GLY A 358 17.58 8.80 4.23
CA GLY A 358 16.82 7.80 4.97
C GLY A 358 17.71 6.81 5.73
N LYS A 359 18.76 7.31 6.40
CA LYS A 359 19.71 6.49 7.18
C LYS A 359 19.58 6.68 8.69
N LEU A 360 18.90 7.74 9.14
CA LEU A 360 18.63 7.98 10.55
C LEU A 360 17.34 7.27 10.95
N ARG A 361 17.51 6.08 11.54
CA ARG A 361 16.41 5.33 12.16
C ARG A 361 16.05 5.97 13.50
N ILE A 362 14.77 6.21 13.72
CA ILE A 362 14.22 6.67 14.99
C ILE A 362 13.03 5.81 15.35
N SER A 363 12.69 5.77 16.63
CA SER A 363 11.51 5.06 17.12
C SER A 363 10.26 5.51 16.36
N ASP A 364 9.45 4.55 15.92
CA ASP A 364 8.15 4.80 15.31
C ASP A 364 7.05 5.15 16.33
N GLY A 365 7.45 5.44 17.58
CA GLY A 365 6.54 5.72 18.68
C GLY A 365 5.81 4.47 19.20
N LYS A 366 6.10 3.29 18.65
CA LYS A 366 5.51 2.02 19.05
C LYS A 366 6.57 1.02 19.47
N VAL A 367 7.28 0.42 18.50
CA VAL A 367 8.12 -0.76 18.73
C VAL A 367 9.41 -0.72 17.93
N HIS A 368 9.36 -0.19 16.70
CA HIS A 368 10.46 -0.32 15.75
C HIS A 368 11.17 0.99 15.51
N ASP A 369 12.50 0.93 15.42
CA ASP A 369 13.25 2.04 14.84
C ASP A 369 13.16 1.97 13.32
N LYS A 370 12.65 3.01 12.67
CA LYS A 370 12.50 3.09 11.21
C LYS A 370 13.10 4.38 10.67
N ALA A 371 13.57 4.33 9.44
CA ALA A 371 13.87 5.55 8.69
C ALA A 371 12.58 5.97 7.97
N PHE A 372 12.01 7.11 8.35
CA PHE A 372 10.83 7.69 7.70
C PHE A 372 11.04 9.17 7.42
N HIS A 373 10.36 9.68 6.41
CA HIS A 373 10.36 11.10 6.05
C HIS A 373 9.05 11.76 6.50
N LEU A 374 8.92 13.06 6.24
CA LEU A 374 7.64 13.75 6.47
C LEU A 374 6.57 13.19 5.52
N GLY A 375 5.30 13.33 5.88
CA GLY A 375 4.17 12.94 5.03
C GLY A 375 3.41 14.16 4.52
N PRO A 376 3.97 14.97 3.59
CA PRO A 376 3.24 16.12 3.05
C PRO A 376 2.01 15.66 2.26
N TRP A 377 1.07 16.57 2.06
CA TRP A 377 0.08 16.36 1.00
C TRP A 377 0.80 16.28 -0.35
N TRP A 378 0.62 15.17 -1.06
CA TRP A 378 1.23 14.91 -2.36
C TRP A 378 0.15 14.75 -3.43
N ALA A 379 0.38 15.39 -4.58
CA ALA A 379 -0.36 15.13 -5.80
C ALA A 379 0.61 14.89 -6.96
N GLY A 380 0.39 13.80 -7.70
CA GLY A 380 1.11 13.47 -8.92
C GLY A 380 0.20 13.51 -10.15
N ALA A 381 0.79 13.79 -11.30
CA ALA A 381 0.20 13.58 -12.62
C ALA A 381 1.32 13.16 -13.57
N GLN A 382 1.07 12.16 -14.41
CA GLN A 382 2.05 11.71 -15.38
C GLN A 382 1.37 11.34 -16.70
N ASP A 383 2.05 11.68 -17.78
CA ASP A 383 1.75 11.20 -19.13
C ASP A 383 3.06 10.72 -19.76
N LYS A 384 3.23 9.39 -19.84
CA LYS A 384 4.42 8.73 -20.37
C LYS A 384 5.71 9.34 -19.80
N ALA A 385 6.46 10.06 -20.65
CA ALA A 385 7.77 10.61 -20.35
C ALA A 385 7.75 11.89 -19.51
N ASP A 386 6.59 12.47 -19.22
CA ASP A 386 6.45 13.68 -18.41
C ASP A 386 5.73 13.37 -17.09
N ALA A 387 6.29 13.81 -15.97
CA ALA A 387 5.66 13.70 -14.65
C ALA A 387 5.73 15.03 -13.90
N LEU A 388 4.61 15.43 -13.29
CA LEU A 388 4.47 16.59 -12.43
C LEU A 388 4.09 16.11 -11.02
N GLY A 389 4.87 16.50 -10.02
CA GLY A 389 4.58 16.24 -8.61
C GLY A 389 4.52 17.53 -7.81
N VAL A 390 3.53 17.65 -6.93
CA VAL A 390 3.36 18.79 -6.02
C VAL A 390 3.31 18.27 -4.58
N ALA A 391 4.16 18.83 -3.72
CA ALA A 391 4.17 18.59 -2.29
C ALA A 391 3.80 19.87 -1.53
N VAL A 392 2.88 19.76 -0.58
CA VAL A 392 2.48 20.84 0.33
C VAL A 392 2.61 20.35 1.77
N TYR A 393 3.39 21.07 2.57
CA TYR A 393 3.63 20.77 3.98
C TYR A 393 2.62 21.54 4.84
N ARG A 394 1.60 20.83 5.32
CA ARG A 394 0.63 21.37 6.27
C ARG A 394 1.23 21.37 7.66
N GLU A 395 0.66 22.15 8.57
CA GLU A 395 1.13 22.20 9.95
C GLU A 395 1.08 20.83 10.65
N SER A 396 0.05 20.02 10.34
CA SER A 396 -0.04 18.63 10.81
C SER A 396 1.10 17.74 10.33
N ASP A 397 1.73 18.06 9.20
CA ASP A 397 2.76 17.22 8.57
C ASP A 397 4.15 17.48 9.18
N LEU A 398 4.29 18.55 9.98
CA LEU A 398 5.55 19.01 10.55
C LEU A 398 5.78 18.57 12.00
N GLN A 399 4.88 17.77 12.57
CA GLN A 399 4.97 17.32 13.97
C GLN A 399 6.29 16.59 14.29
N ASP A 400 6.82 15.85 13.31
CA ASP A 400 8.07 15.08 13.44
C ASP A 400 9.30 15.83 12.87
N ALA A 401 9.16 17.11 12.50
CA ALA A 401 10.24 17.90 11.95
C ALA A 401 11.14 18.47 13.07
N THR A 402 12.33 17.90 13.21
CA THR A 402 13.35 18.31 14.20
C THR A 402 14.48 19.15 13.62
N GLY A 403 14.54 19.28 12.29
CA GLY A 403 15.57 19.98 11.55
C GLY A 403 15.01 20.95 10.49
N PRO A 404 15.86 21.39 9.54
CA PRO A 404 15.43 22.23 8.43
C PRO A 404 14.37 21.53 7.57
N LEU A 405 13.37 22.29 7.12
CA LEU A 405 12.35 21.79 6.19
C LEU A 405 12.88 21.87 4.76
N ALA A 406 12.95 20.74 4.07
CA ALA A 406 13.48 20.68 2.72
C ALA A 406 12.77 19.63 1.84
N SER A 407 12.70 19.93 0.55
CA SER A 407 12.29 18.99 -0.48
C SER A 407 13.49 18.60 -1.32
N HIS A 408 13.73 17.29 -1.46
CA HIS A 408 14.86 16.78 -2.23
C HIS A 408 14.41 15.94 -3.42
N LEU A 409 15.12 16.05 -4.53
CA LEU A 409 15.30 14.94 -5.47
C LEU A 409 16.73 14.43 -5.28
N ILE A 410 16.88 13.29 -4.62
CA ILE A 410 18.18 12.60 -4.55
C ILE A 410 18.49 11.98 -5.91
N PHE A 411 19.77 11.85 -6.26
CA PHE A 411 20.22 11.18 -7.49
C PHE A 411 21.67 10.70 -7.34
N ARG A 412 22.15 9.81 -8.21
CA ARG A 412 23.54 9.33 -8.17
C ARG A 412 24.55 10.35 -8.70
N LYS A 413 25.72 10.42 -8.09
CA LYS A 413 26.86 11.25 -8.56
C LYS A 413 27.49 10.70 -9.84
N ARG A 414 27.58 9.37 -9.96
CA ARG A 414 28.17 8.69 -11.12
C ARG A 414 27.21 8.77 -12.31
N LEU A 415 27.43 9.78 -13.14
CA LEU A 415 26.69 10.10 -14.36
C LEU A 415 27.68 10.55 -15.43
N ASP A 416 27.30 10.42 -16.71
CA ASP A 416 28.11 10.95 -17.80
C ASP A 416 28.17 12.48 -17.76
N GLY A 417 27.12 13.12 -17.24
CA GLY A 417 27.20 14.52 -16.89
C GLY A 417 25.94 15.06 -16.21
N VAL A 418 26.11 16.26 -15.65
CA VAL A 418 25.04 17.07 -15.10
C VAL A 418 25.12 18.47 -15.71
N TRP A 419 23.97 19.04 -16.06
CA TRP A 419 23.87 20.40 -16.62
C TRP A 419 22.86 21.24 -15.83
N ILE A 420 23.13 22.54 -15.73
CA ILE A 420 22.17 23.57 -15.36
C ILE A 420 21.95 24.45 -16.59
N GLY A 421 20.76 24.38 -17.18
CA GLY A 421 20.48 24.94 -18.50
C GLY A 421 21.44 24.36 -19.55
N ASP A 422 22.19 25.24 -20.21
CA ASP A 422 23.16 24.83 -21.22
C ASP A 422 24.54 24.49 -20.66
N THR A 423 24.82 24.84 -19.41
CA THR A 423 26.15 24.72 -18.77
C THR A 423 26.33 23.38 -18.09
N ARG A 424 27.39 22.64 -18.47
CA ARG A 424 27.80 21.42 -17.74
C ARG A 424 28.42 21.81 -16.40
N VAL A 425 28.04 21.12 -15.34
CA VAL A 425 28.51 21.39 -13.98
C VAL A 425 29.10 20.15 -13.32
N ALA A 426 30.10 20.35 -12.46
CA ALA A 426 30.60 19.31 -11.57
C ALA A 426 29.74 19.27 -10.29
N VAL A 427 29.24 18.08 -9.95
CA VAL A 427 28.43 17.87 -8.73
C VAL A 427 29.31 17.69 -7.49
N GLU A 428 30.49 17.08 -7.66
CA GLU A 428 31.34 16.66 -6.54
C GLU A 428 31.85 17.82 -5.69
N GLY A 429 31.69 17.69 -4.36
CA GLY A 429 32.19 18.61 -3.34
C GLY A 429 31.59 20.02 -3.42
N ALA A 430 30.44 20.19 -4.07
CA ALA A 430 29.88 21.50 -4.36
C ALA A 430 28.42 21.65 -3.92
N THR A 431 28.12 22.84 -3.39
CA THR A 431 26.75 23.39 -3.34
C THR A 431 26.64 24.44 -4.42
N ARG A 432 25.72 24.26 -5.36
CA ARG A 432 25.52 25.16 -6.50
C ARG A 432 24.08 25.61 -6.58
N SER A 433 23.87 26.93 -6.54
CA SER A 433 22.54 27.51 -6.77
C SER A 433 22.07 27.18 -8.19
N VAL A 434 20.79 26.83 -8.31
CA VAL A 434 20.09 26.65 -9.59
C VAL A 434 19.25 27.90 -9.82
N PRO A 435 19.51 28.68 -10.90
CA PRO A 435 18.73 29.87 -11.19
C PRO A 435 17.24 29.57 -11.33
N THR A 436 16.39 30.49 -10.89
CA THR A 436 14.93 30.35 -11.01
C THR A 436 14.52 30.07 -12.45
N GLY A 437 13.71 29.04 -12.65
CA GLY A 437 13.22 28.61 -13.96
C GLY A 437 14.20 27.76 -14.79
N ALA A 438 15.49 27.68 -14.41
CA ALA A 438 16.46 26.84 -15.09
C ALA A 438 16.15 25.35 -14.93
N ALA A 439 16.42 24.57 -15.99
CA ALA A 439 16.32 23.12 -15.95
C ALA A 439 17.65 22.48 -15.53
N VAL A 440 17.57 21.39 -14.76
CA VAL A 440 18.70 20.51 -14.46
C VAL A 440 18.59 19.26 -15.32
N PHE A 441 19.70 18.79 -15.89
CA PHE A 441 19.72 17.58 -16.71
C PHE A 441 20.72 16.58 -16.17
N LEU A 442 20.29 15.33 -16.00
CA LEU A 442 21.11 14.18 -15.63
C LEU A 442 21.23 13.27 -16.85
N ARG A 443 22.44 12.94 -17.32
CA ARG A 443 22.62 12.05 -18.49
C ARG A 443 23.38 10.77 -18.12
N GLN A 444 22.91 9.64 -18.66
CA GLN A 444 23.63 8.38 -18.70
C GLN A 444 23.41 7.68 -20.05
N GLY A 445 24.47 7.48 -20.81
CA GLY A 445 24.43 6.86 -22.13
C GLY A 445 23.46 7.58 -23.06
N SER A 446 22.53 6.81 -23.60
CA SER A 446 21.42 7.27 -24.45
C SER A 446 20.24 7.86 -23.68
N ALA A 447 20.30 7.90 -22.34
CA ALA A 447 19.19 8.31 -21.50
C ALA A 447 19.47 9.61 -20.74
N ALA A 448 18.42 10.37 -20.45
CA ALA A 448 18.51 11.55 -19.60
C ALA A 448 17.22 11.80 -18.82
N ILE A 449 17.36 12.53 -17.72
CA ILE A 449 16.24 13.08 -16.95
C ILE A 449 16.42 14.59 -16.91
N GLY A 450 15.47 15.32 -17.47
CA GLY A 450 15.32 16.76 -17.29
C GLY A 450 14.45 17.05 -16.07
N ILE A 451 14.83 18.04 -15.26
CA ILE A 451 14.16 18.42 -14.03
C ILE A 451 13.96 19.93 -14.02
N ARG A 452 12.72 20.40 -13.79
CA ARG A 452 12.40 21.80 -13.52
C ARG A 452 11.63 21.93 -12.21
N VAL A 453 11.82 23.05 -11.54
CA VAL A 453 11.12 23.40 -10.30
C VAL A 453 10.22 24.61 -10.59
N PRO A 454 9.03 24.42 -11.18
CA PRO A 454 8.18 25.55 -11.58
C PRO A 454 7.67 26.38 -10.40
N TRP A 455 7.57 25.80 -9.20
CA TRP A 455 7.05 26.50 -8.04
C TRP A 455 7.74 26.06 -6.74
N THR A 456 7.94 27.03 -5.85
CA THR A 456 8.44 26.84 -4.48
C THR A 456 7.76 27.86 -3.56
N ARG A 457 7.58 27.50 -2.28
CA ARG A 457 7.09 28.42 -1.25
C ARG A 457 7.59 28.04 0.14
N GLY A 458 7.94 29.04 0.95
CA GLY A 458 8.22 28.95 2.39
C GLY A 458 6.99 29.27 3.23
N GLN A 459 7.06 29.07 4.55
CA GLN A 459 5.97 29.41 5.46
C GLN A 459 5.74 30.93 5.62
N ASP A 460 6.71 31.73 5.18
CA ASP A 460 6.63 33.19 5.02
C ASP A 460 5.90 33.62 3.73
N GLY A 461 5.54 32.67 2.86
CA GLY A 461 4.91 32.91 1.57
C GLY A 461 5.88 33.26 0.43
N ALA A 462 7.18 33.39 0.71
CA ALA A 462 8.19 33.74 -0.29
C ALA A 462 8.64 32.51 -1.09
N ALA A 463 9.17 32.74 -2.30
CA ALA A 463 9.82 31.70 -3.09
C ALA A 463 11.12 31.24 -2.41
N CYS A 464 11.41 29.94 -2.52
CA CYS A 464 12.56 29.33 -1.87
C CYS A 464 13.68 28.99 -2.87
N PRO A 465 14.95 29.06 -2.43
CA PRO A 465 16.10 28.77 -3.27
C PRO A 465 16.17 27.29 -3.64
N VAL A 466 16.70 27.03 -4.84
CA VAL A 466 16.96 25.70 -5.37
C VAL A 466 18.47 25.51 -5.52
N ALA A 467 19.03 24.37 -5.09
CA ALA A 467 20.46 24.11 -5.21
C ALA A 467 20.77 22.63 -5.49
N LEU A 468 21.81 22.37 -6.27
CA LEU A 468 22.50 21.08 -6.31
C LEU A 468 23.44 20.99 -5.11
N VAL A 469 23.38 19.90 -4.36
CA VAL A 469 24.19 19.68 -3.16
C VAL A 469 24.82 18.30 -3.20
N ASP A 470 26.13 18.24 -3.00
CA ASP A 470 26.87 17.04 -2.64
C ASP A 470 27.27 17.12 -1.16
N ASP A 471 26.68 16.26 -0.34
CA ASP A 471 26.99 16.16 1.09
C ASP A 471 28.28 15.37 1.38
N GLY A 472 29.00 14.90 0.35
CA GLY A 472 30.22 14.10 0.52
C GLY A 472 29.96 12.71 1.12
N ASN A 473 28.73 12.20 1.00
CA ASN A 473 28.33 10.93 1.59
C ASN A 473 28.99 9.72 0.89
N ALA A 474 29.12 8.63 1.64
CA ALA A 474 29.67 7.37 1.12
C ALA A 474 28.72 6.60 0.18
N PHE A 475 27.47 7.04 0.04
CA PHE A 475 26.45 6.36 -0.77
C PHE A 475 26.56 6.70 -2.26
N GLY A 476 27.42 7.66 -2.62
CA GLY A 476 27.55 8.14 -4.00
C GLY A 476 26.33 8.91 -4.49
N ALA A 477 25.57 9.53 -3.58
CA ALA A 477 24.38 10.31 -3.88
C ALA A 477 24.66 11.82 -3.82
N ALA A 478 23.92 12.59 -4.61
CA ALA A 478 23.79 14.03 -4.53
C ALA A 478 22.28 14.38 -4.53
N ARG A 479 21.93 15.64 -4.33
CA ARG A 479 20.52 16.07 -4.26
C ARG A 479 20.29 17.42 -4.92
N LEU A 480 19.15 17.55 -5.60
CA LEU A 480 18.54 18.83 -5.94
C LEU A 480 17.60 19.19 -4.79
N THR A 481 17.86 20.31 -4.12
CA THR A 481 17.18 20.70 -2.89
C THR A 481 16.44 22.00 -3.05
N VAL A 482 15.22 22.04 -2.53
CA VAL A 482 14.51 23.28 -2.17
C VAL A 482 14.52 23.40 -0.65
N SER A 483 15.10 24.48 -0.14
CA SER A 483 15.17 24.76 1.30
C SER A 483 14.02 25.70 1.68
N HIS A 484 13.02 25.19 2.41
CA HIS A 484 11.84 25.97 2.76
C HIS A 484 12.12 26.87 3.97
N THR A 485 11.79 28.16 3.86
CA THR A 485 11.79 29.04 5.03
C THR A 485 10.76 28.52 6.02
N ARG A 486 11.19 28.26 7.27
CA ARG A 486 10.29 27.87 8.35
C ARG A 486 9.82 29.11 9.10
N GLY A 487 8.54 29.13 9.46
CA GLY A 487 7.98 30.15 10.32
C GLY A 487 8.51 30.00 11.74
N ASP A 488 8.74 31.14 12.41
CA ASP A 488 8.98 31.16 13.84
C ASP A 488 7.64 31.13 14.58
N ALA A 489 7.38 30.06 15.32
CA ALA A 489 6.15 29.86 16.08
C ALA A 489 5.94 30.92 17.19
N SER A 490 6.98 31.68 17.54
CA SER A 490 6.89 32.78 18.50
C SER A 490 6.37 34.09 17.90
N ILE A 491 6.30 34.19 16.57
CA ILE A 491 5.84 35.39 15.86
C ILE A 491 4.40 35.18 15.38
N SER A 492 3.48 36.02 15.87
CA SER A 492 2.04 36.00 15.52
C SER A 492 1.76 36.50 14.09
N ARG A 493 2.28 35.79 13.08
CA ARG A 493 1.87 35.93 11.67
C ARG A 493 1.23 34.63 11.22
N ALA A 494 0.15 34.73 10.44
CA ALA A 494 -0.47 33.56 9.83
C ALA A 494 0.54 32.88 8.88
N HIS A 495 0.91 31.63 9.18
CA HIS A 495 1.78 30.84 8.33
C HIS A 495 0.99 30.26 7.17
N VAL A 496 1.57 30.34 5.96
CA VAL A 496 1.03 29.62 4.79
C VAL A 496 1.73 28.28 4.65
N PRO A 497 1.09 27.23 4.12
CA PRO A 497 1.76 25.95 3.88
C PRO A 497 2.93 26.11 2.91
N ALA A 498 4.12 25.65 3.32
CA ALA A 498 5.29 25.55 2.45
C ALA A 498 5.06 24.48 1.39
N GLY A 499 5.77 24.54 0.26
CA GLY A 499 5.61 23.54 -0.78
C GLY A 499 6.55 23.68 -1.97
N VAL A 500 6.52 22.68 -2.83
CA VAL A 500 7.32 22.59 -4.05
C VAL A 500 6.53 21.90 -5.16
N ALA A 501 6.86 22.22 -6.40
CA ALA A 501 6.48 21.43 -7.55
C ALA A 501 7.73 21.00 -8.32
N PHE A 502 7.79 19.72 -8.69
CA PHE A 502 8.82 19.14 -9.55
C PHE A 502 8.20 18.66 -10.85
N TRP A 503 8.77 19.09 -11.97
CA TRP A 503 8.42 18.61 -13.30
C TRP A 503 9.62 17.88 -13.90
N LEU A 504 9.44 16.58 -14.15
CA LEU A 504 10.44 15.71 -14.74
C LEU A 504 10.06 15.32 -16.15
N ARG A 505 11.07 15.21 -17.01
CA ARG A 505 10.95 14.63 -18.36
C ARG A 505 12.04 13.57 -18.58
N ALA A 506 11.64 12.37 -18.97
CA ALA A 506 12.56 11.31 -19.38
C ALA A 506 12.87 11.40 -20.89
N GLY A 507 14.16 11.33 -21.24
CA GLY A 507 14.66 11.18 -22.60
C GLY A 507 15.32 9.81 -22.75
N SER A 508 14.94 9.06 -23.78
CA SER A 508 15.42 7.69 -24.06
C SER A 508 15.99 7.62 -25.47
N GLY A 509 16.95 6.73 -25.71
CA GLY A 509 17.42 6.41 -27.06
C GLY A 509 18.12 7.57 -27.79
N MET A 510 18.71 8.53 -27.06
CA MET A 510 19.47 9.61 -27.66
C MET A 510 20.77 9.08 -28.24
N ALA A 511 20.84 9.05 -29.57
CA ALA A 511 21.96 8.46 -30.31
C ALA A 511 23.29 9.20 -30.12
N ASP A 512 23.25 10.52 -29.88
CA ASP A 512 24.43 11.37 -29.81
C ASP A 512 24.21 12.65 -28.96
N ASP A 513 25.26 13.46 -28.85
CA ASP A 513 25.23 14.74 -28.12
C ASP A 513 24.30 15.77 -28.76
N ARG A 514 24.02 15.68 -30.06
CA ARG A 514 23.11 16.58 -30.76
C ARG A 514 21.66 16.28 -30.37
N ALA A 515 21.28 15.01 -30.29
CA ALA A 515 19.99 14.55 -29.80
C ALA A 515 19.78 14.97 -28.34
N PHE A 516 20.79 14.80 -27.49
CA PHE A 516 20.74 15.27 -26.11
C PHE A 516 20.61 16.80 -26.01
N ALA A 517 21.33 17.57 -26.82
CA ALA A 517 21.19 19.02 -26.86
C ALA A 517 19.80 19.46 -27.35
N ALA A 518 19.20 18.73 -28.32
CA ALA A 518 17.83 18.99 -28.77
C ALA A 518 16.81 18.71 -27.67
N PHE A 519 16.95 17.59 -26.94
CA PHE A 519 16.15 17.28 -25.76
C PHE A 519 16.21 18.39 -24.71
N ARG A 520 17.41 18.86 -24.37
CA ARG A 520 17.58 19.96 -23.41
C ARG A 520 16.90 21.24 -23.86
N ARG A 521 17.13 21.67 -25.11
CA ARG A 521 16.48 22.87 -25.67
C ARG A 521 14.96 22.76 -25.65
N ALA A 522 14.41 21.62 -26.08
CA ALA A 522 12.97 21.41 -26.10
C ALA A 522 12.35 21.46 -24.70
N PHE A 523 12.99 20.86 -23.69
CA PHE A 523 12.47 20.88 -22.32
C PHE A 523 12.60 22.25 -21.65
N THR A 524 13.73 22.95 -21.87
CA THR A 524 13.94 24.31 -21.38
C THR A 524 12.92 25.29 -21.95
N ALA A 525 12.58 25.16 -23.24
CA ALA A 525 11.62 26.02 -23.92
C ALA A 525 10.15 25.68 -23.62
N ALA A 526 9.87 24.53 -23.00
CA ALA A 526 8.50 24.08 -22.75
C ALA A 526 7.81 25.00 -21.72
N GLU A 527 6.53 25.29 -21.94
CA GLU A 527 5.78 26.22 -21.10
C GLU A 527 5.49 25.62 -19.70
N ALA A 528 5.59 26.46 -18.67
CA ALA A 528 5.09 26.19 -17.33
C ALA A 528 4.33 27.41 -16.82
N GLU A 529 3.04 27.24 -16.53
CA GLU A 529 2.17 28.24 -15.96
C GLU A 529 1.87 27.88 -14.49
N VAL A 530 2.03 28.85 -13.59
CA VAL A 530 1.82 28.67 -12.16
C VAL A 530 0.85 29.73 -11.65
N GLN A 531 -0.25 29.27 -11.06
CA GLN A 531 -1.24 30.07 -10.37
C GLN A 531 -1.24 29.64 -8.89
N ALA A 532 -0.46 30.33 -8.05
CA ALA A 532 -0.30 29.97 -6.65
C ALA A 532 -0.67 31.15 -5.74
N ALA A 533 -1.63 30.89 -4.85
CA ALA A 533 -2.04 31.72 -3.73
C ALA A 533 -1.95 30.90 -2.44
N PRO A 534 -2.02 31.49 -1.24
CA PRO A 534 -2.07 30.73 0.01
C PRO A 534 -3.16 29.65 0.04
N GLU A 535 -4.32 29.95 -0.54
CA GLU A 535 -5.53 29.12 -0.49
C GLU A 535 -5.64 28.13 -1.66
N ARG A 536 -4.90 28.34 -2.76
CA ARG A 536 -5.03 27.54 -3.98
C ARG A 536 -3.73 27.43 -4.73
N ILE A 537 -3.50 26.26 -5.32
CA ILE A 537 -2.42 26.01 -6.27
C ILE A 537 -2.97 25.44 -7.56
N GLY A 538 -2.50 25.95 -8.68
CA GLY A 538 -2.72 25.43 -10.03
C GLY A 538 -1.39 25.47 -10.78
N ILE A 539 -0.90 24.31 -11.21
CA ILE A 539 0.34 24.21 -11.99
C ILE A 539 0.03 23.47 -13.28
N HIS A 540 0.41 24.08 -14.40
CA HIS A 540 0.17 23.57 -15.74
C HIS A 540 1.49 23.55 -16.51
N VAL A 541 1.88 22.39 -17.04
CA VAL A 541 3.15 22.23 -17.75
C VAL A 541 2.95 21.55 -19.11
N ALA A 542 3.68 22.01 -20.12
CA ALA A 542 3.60 21.48 -21.47
C ALA A 542 4.35 20.15 -21.60
N GLY A 543 3.67 19.03 -21.33
CA GLY A 543 4.18 17.69 -21.61
C GLY A 543 4.40 17.43 -23.11
N THR A 544 5.15 16.39 -23.43
CA THR A 544 5.51 16.03 -24.81
C THR A 544 4.32 15.57 -25.64
N THR A 545 3.36 14.88 -25.03
CA THR A 545 2.17 14.33 -25.68
C THR A 545 0.90 15.09 -25.32
N GLN A 546 0.77 15.53 -24.07
CA GLN A 546 -0.33 16.41 -23.65
C GLN A 546 0.12 17.32 -22.50
N ARG A 547 -0.68 18.34 -22.20
CA ARG A 547 -0.45 19.22 -21.04
C ARG A 547 -0.76 18.47 -19.74
N LEU A 548 0.14 18.56 -18.76
CA LEU A 548 -0.11 18.08 -17.41
C LEU A 548 -0.62 19.23 -16.54
N SER A 549 -1.57 18.96 -15.64
CA SER A 549 -2.00 19.94 -14.66
C SER A 549 -2.32 19.34 -13.31
N ILE A 550 -2.03 20.08 -12.25
CA ILE A 550 -2.43 19.77 -10.87
C ILE A 550 -3.05 21.02 -10.26
N THR A 551 -4.29 20.92 -9.82
CA THR A 551 -5.01 21.98 -9.13
C THR A 551 -5.57 21.48 -7.80
N ALA A 552 -5.30 22.21 -6.72
CA ALA A 552 -5.80 21.90 -5.39
C ALA A 552 -6.03 23.18 -4.57
N ALA A 553 -6.81 23.07 -3.50
CA ALA A 553 -7.10 24.15 -2.59
C ALA A 553 -6.90 23.71 -1.13
N THR A 554 -6.71 24.71 -0.26
CA THR A 554 -6.77 24.56 1.20
C THR A 554 -8.07 23.83 1.61
N PRO A 555 -8.03 22.93 2.60
CA PRO A 555 -6.91 22.62 3.50
C PRO A 555 -5.90 21.58 2.98
N PHE A 556 -5.91 21.26 1.68
CA PHE A 556 -5.05 20.22 1.09
C PHE A 556 -5.27 18.85 1.77
N THR A 557 -6.54 18.46 1.91
CA THR A 557 -6.96 17.15 2.43
C THR A 557 -7.63 16.30 1.36
N SER A 558 -8.22 16.94 0.35
CA SER A 558 -8.86 16.28 -0.78
C SER A 558 -7.86 15.92 -1.88
N ALA A 559 -8.27 15.00 -2.75
CA ALA A 559 -7.56 14.70 -3.99
C ALA A 559 -7.47 15.96 -4.88
N ALA A 560 -6.31 16.15 -5.53
CA ALA A 560 -6.15 17.19 -6.53
C ALA A 560 -6.99 16.88 -7.79
N GLN A 561 -7.41 17.94 -8.47
CA GLN A 561 -7.85 17.83 -9.87
C GLN A 561 -6.61 17.73 -10.75
N THR A 562 -6.54 16.66 -11.54
CA THR A 562 -5.36 16.36 -12.37
C THR A 562 -5.74 16.25 -13.84
N ARG A 563 -4.80 16.60 -14.72
CA ARG A 563 -4.80 16.22 -16.14
C ARG A 563 -3.42 15.63 -16.47
N PRO A 564 -3.33 14.45 -17.12
CA PRO A 564 -4.43 13.52 -17.36
C PRO A 564 -5.10 13.07 -16.05
N ALA A 565 -6.32 12.54 -16.16
CA ALA A 565 -7.01 11.96 -15.01
C ALA A 565 -6.23 10.75 -14.48
N PRO A 566 -6.38 10.40 -13.19
CA PRO A 566 -5.73 9.22 -12.64
C PRO A 566 -6.13 7.92 -13.38
N PRO A 567 -5.22 6.95 -13.54
CA PRO A 567 -5.58 5.69 -14.15
C PRO A 567 -6.54 4.87 -13.27
N MET A 568 -7.29 3.98 -13.91
CA MET A 568 -8.31 3.15 -13.27
C MET A 568 -8.04 1.64 -13.38
N ALA A 569 -6.91 1.25 -13.98
CA ALA A 569 -6.55 -0.15 -14.13
C ALA A 569 -5.92 -0.67 -12.83
N THR A 570 -6.38 -1.83 -12.34
CA THR A 570 -5.80 -2.53 -11.19
C THR A 570 -4.31 -2.83 -11.44
N LEU A 571 -4.02 -3.40 -12.62
CA LEU A 571 -2.67 -3.53 -13.18
C LEU A 571 -2.78 -3.46 -14.70
N GLY A 572 -2.44 -2.30 -15.24
CA GLY A 572 -2.52 -1.94 -16.65
C GLY A 572 -1.18 -2.05 -17.37
N LEU A 573 -1.21 -2.48 -18.63
CA LEU A 573 -0.11 -2.40 -19.58
C LEU A 573 -0.64 -1.82 -20.89
N ASP A 574 -0.16 -0.65 -21.28
CA ASP A 574 -0.51 0.00 -22.55
C ASP A 574 -2.04 0.12 -22.76
N GLY A 575 -2.77 0.43 -21.68
CA GLY A 575 -4.24 0.55 -21.67
C GLY A 575 -5.01 -0.76 -21.43
N GLU A 576 -4.36 -1.93 -21.44
CA GLU A 576 -4.99 -3.22 -21.14
C GLU A 576 -4.89 -3.53 -19.63
N ASN A 577 -6.01 -3.79 -18.95
CA ASN A 577 -6.01 -4.22 -17.54
C ASN A 577 -5.70 -5.71 -17.39
N ILE A 578 -4.42 -6.06 -17.52
CA ILE A 578 -3.89 -7.42 -17.38
C ILE A 578 -4.17 -7.99 -15.98
N GLY A 579 -4.11 -7.17 -14.94
CA GLY A 579 -4.43 -7.58 -13.57
C GLY A 579 -5.81 -8.21 -13.48
N ARG A 580 -6.83 -7.56 -14.02
CA ARG A 580 -8.20 -8.12 -14.05
C ARG A 580 -8.29 -9.41 -14.85
N ARG A 581 -7.54 -9.56 -15.95
CA ARG A 581 -7.52 -10.82 -16.71
C ARG A 581 -6.97 -11.97 -15.87
N ILE A 582 -5.92 -11.73 -15.07
CA ILE A 582 -5.34 -12.73 -14.18
C ILE A 582 -6.35 -13.09 -13.08
N LEU A 583 -6.85 -12.07 -12.36
CA LEU A 583 -7.74 -12.27 -11.21
C LEU A 583 -9.08 -12.92 -11.60
N ALA A 584 -9.61 -12.65 -12.80
CA ALA A 584 -10.85 -13.25 -13.29
C ALA A 584 -10.80 -14.77 -13.50
N ARG A 585 -9.60 -15.37 -13.49
CA ARG A 585 -9.42 -16.83 -13.52
C ARG A 585 -9.86 -17.48 -12.21
N SER A 586 -9.87 -16.74 -11.10
CA SER A 586 -10.27 -17.24 -9.79
C SER A 586 -11.79 -17.46 -9.70
N PRO A 587 -12.24 -18.66 -9.28
CA PRO A 587 -13.66 -18.90 -8.97
C PRO A 587 -14.22 -17.92 -7.93
N ALA A 588 -13.39 -17.46 -6.97
CA ALA A 588 -13.80 -16.48 -5.97
C ALA A 588 -14.21 -15.14 -6.61
N ILE A 589 -13.51 -14.71 -7.67
CA ILE A 589 -13.84 -13.51 -8.43
C ILE A 589 -15.06 -13.74 -9.33
N GLN A 590 -15.17 -14.91 -9.96
CA GLN A 590 -16.34 -15.23 -10.79
C GLN A 590 -17.64 -15.22 -9.98
N THR A 591 -17.63 -15.84 -8.80
CA THR A 591 -18.75 -15.81 -7.85
C THR A 591 -19.01 -14.39 -7.36
N TYR A 592 -17.97 -13.63 -7.02
CA TYR A 592 -18.09 -12.23 -6.62
C TYR A 592 -18.76 -11.36 -7.70
N LEU A 593 -18.35 -11.48 -8.95
CA LEU A 593 -18.93 -10.73 -10.07
C LEU A 593 -20.37 -11.17 -10.38
N ALA A 594 -20.70 -12.44 -10.16
CA ALA A 594 -22.08 -12.92 -10.28
C ALA A 594 -22.99 -12.27 -9.22
N MET A 595 -22.51 -12.11 -7.98
CA MET A 595 -23.23 -11.43 -6.90
C MET A 595 -23.35 -9.91 -7.12
N ARG A 596 -22.38 -9.29 -7.80
CA ARG A 596 -22.35 -7.84 -8.07
C ARG A 596 -23.25 -7.33 -9.20
N ARG A 597 -24.06 -8.19 -9.81
CA ARG A 597 -24.89 -7.77 -10.94
C ARG A 597 -25.80 -6.62 -10.54
N PRO A 598 -25.82 -5.48 -11.28
CA PRO A 598 -26.64 -4.34 -10.91
C PRO A 598 -28.12 -4.75 -10.87
N ALA A 599 -28.78 -4.56 -9.74
CA ALA A 599 -30.23 -4.68 -9.68
C ALA A 599 -30.89 -3.66 -10.64
N PRO A 600 -32.09 -3.97 -11.16
CA PRO A 600 -32.90 -3.00 -11.87
C PRO A 600 -33.13 -1.75 -10.99
N PRO A 601 -33.22 -0.55 -11.58
CA PRO A 601 -33.47 0.67 -10.81
C PRO A 601 -34.75 0.55 -9.97
N VAL A 602 -34.68 1.02 -8.72
CA VAL A 602 -35.85 1.10 -7.83
C VAL A 602 -36.68 2.31 -8.24
N THR A 603 -37.88 2.08 -8.75
CA THR A 603 -38.77 3.18 -9.15
C THR A 603 -39.50 3.73 -7.93
N LEU A 604 -39.24 4.98 -7.58
CA LEU A 604 -39.86 5.64 -6.44
C LEU A 604 -41.27 6.10 -6.82
N SER A 605 -42.26 5.65 -6.02
CA SER A 605 -43.63 6.13 -6.13
C SER A 605 -43.73 7.60 -5.70
N PRO A 606 -44.41 8.46 -6.48
CA PRO A 606 -44.68 9.84 -6.09
C PRO A 606 -45.80 9.96 -5.05
N GLU A 607 -46.52 8.88 -4.74
CA GLU A 607 -47.72 8.90 -3.89
C GLU A 607 -47.59 8.08 -2.60
N HIS A 608 -46.76 7.04 -2.59
CA HIS A 608 -46.67 6.07 -1.50
C HIS A 608 -45.21 5.72 -1.17
N ALA A 609 -45.00 5.12 0.00
CA ALA A 609 -43.69 4.62 0.39
C ALA A 609 -43.23 3.52 -0.57
N THR A 610 -41.98 3.60 -1.01
CA THR A 610 -41.30 2.58 -1.81
C THR A 610 -40.30 1.86 -0.92
N VAL A 611 -40.36 0.52 -0.86
CA VAL A 611 -39.47 -0.32 -0.05
C VAL A 611 -38.68 -1.25 -0.97
N TRP A 612 -37.41 -1.47 -0.66
CA TRP A 612 -36.57 -2.44 -1.37
C TRP A 612 -35.53 -3.07 -0.45
N GLU A 613 -35.11 -4.27 -0.82
CA GLU A 613 -34.10 -5.05 -0.10
C GLU A 613 -32.69 -4.45 -0.23
N ALA A 614 -31.93 -4.44 0.85
CA ALA A 614 -30.59 -3.86 0.90
C ALA A 614 -29.55 -4.77 0.21
N GLU A 615 -29.71 -6.08 0.28
CA GLU A 615 -28.85 -7.06 -0.40
C GLU A 615 -28.97 -7.00 -1.93
N HIS A 616 -29.97 -6.30 -2.48
CA HIS A 616 -30.07 -6.00 -3.91
C HIS A 616 -29.13 -4.86 -4.37
N ALA A 617 -28.28 -4.33 -3.50
CA ALA A 617 -27.27 -3.36 -3.88
C ALA A 617 -26.28 -3.91 -4.93
N CYS A 618 -25.76 -3.01 -5.77
CA CYS A 618 -24.46 -3.24 -6.38
C CYS A 618 -23.39 -2.97 -5.31
N ALA A 619 -23.05 -4.02 -4.55
CA ALA A 619 -22.14 -3.95 -3.40
C ALA A 619 -20.69 -4.28 -3.79
N THR A 620 -19.73 -3.61 -3.15
CA THR A 620 -18.31 -3.96 -3.20
C THR A 620 -17.81 -4.43 -1.85
N VAL A 621 -16.72 -5.21 -1.83
CA VAL A 621 -16.12 -5.64 -0.58
C VAL A 621 -15.77 -4.42 0.30
N PRO A 622 -15.95 -4.50 1.64
CA PRO A 622 -16.15 -5.72 2.41
C PRO A 622 -17.62 -6.10 2.68
N TYR A 623 -18.59 -5.54 1.94
CA TYR A 623 -19.97 -5.97 2.09
C TYR A 623 -20.16 -7.44 1.70
N GLU A 624 -20.93 -8.14 2.52
CA GLU A 624 -21.40 -9.50 2.29
C GLU A 624 -22.93 -9.55 2.46
N ILE A 625 -23.54 -10.58 1.88
CA ILE A 625 -24.95 -10.87 2.06
C ILE A 625 -25.05 -11.95 3.15
N GLY A 626 -25.65 -11.60 4.28
CA GLY A 626 -25.97 -12.53 5.36
C GLY A 626 -27.38 -13.08 5.21
N THR A 627 -27.70 -14.12 5.98
CA THR A 627 -29.04 -14.71 6.05
C THR A 627 -29.60 -14.63 7.46
N ASP A 628 -30.85 -14.22 7.61
CA ASP A 628 -31.59 -14.16 8.87
C ASP A 628 -33.08 -14.38 8.57
N ALA A 629 -33.71 -15.33 9.27
CA ALA A 629 -35.11 -15.67 9.05
C ALA A 629 -36.08 -14.52 9.38
N GLU A 630 -35.66 -13.55 10.19
CA GLU A 630 -36.46 -12.38 10.55
C GLU A 630 -36.27 -11.17 9.60
N ALA A 631 -35.26 -11.24 8.74
CA ALA A 631 -35.03 -10.26 7.68
C ALA A 631 -36.07 -10.45 6.55
N SER A 632 -36.41 -9.38 5.84
CA SER A 632 -37.27 -9.48 4.67
C SER A 632 -36.55 -10.31 3.59
N GLY A 633 -37.28 -11.22 2.93
CA GLY A 633 -36.66 -12.14 1.97
C GLY A 633 -35.64 -13.14 2.56
N GLY A 634 -35.39 -13.10 3.89
CA GLY A 634 -34.45 -13.98 4.58
C GLY A 634 -32.98 -13.56 4.47
N ALA A 635 -32.67 -12.38 3.94
CA ALA A 635 -31.31 -11.91 3.69
C ALA A 635 -31.10 -10.46 4.13
N TYR A 636 -29.84 -10.07 4.31
CA TYR A 636 -29.47 -8.71 4.69
C TYR A 636 -28.06 -8.37 4.19
N LEU A 637 -27.79 -7.08 4.10
CA LEU A 637 -26.48 -6.55 3.76
C LEU A 637 -25.73 -6.16 5.04
N TRP A 638 -24.47 -6.56 5.15
CA TRP A 638 -23.62 -6.19 6.29
C TRP A 638 -22.14 -6.26 5.95
N VAL A 639 -21.30 -5.74 6.83
CA VAL A 639 -19.88 -6.07 6.85
C VAL A 639 -19.69 -7.00 8.04
N PRO A 640 -19.24 -8.26 7.84
CA PRO A 640 -19.14 -9.22 8.92
C PRO A 640 -18.38 -8.69 10.14
N GLU A 641 -19.02 -8.78 11.31
CA GLU A 641 -18.38 -8.51 12.58
C GLU A 641 -17.26 -9.51 12.80
N VAL A 642 -16.08 -9.01 13.13
CA VAL A 642 -15.11 -9.79 13.87
C VAL A 642 -14.43 -8.83 14.83
N GLY A 643 -14.96 -8.76 16.06
CA GLY A 643 -14.63 -7.75 17.08
C GLY A 643 -13.17 -7.29 17.21
N GLY A 644 -13.00 -6.02 17.60
CA GLY A 644 -11.74 -5.46 18.12
C GLY A 644 -10.90 -4.61 17.16
N GLN A 645 -11.28 -4.44 15.89
CA GLN A 645 -10.67 -3.45 14.99
C GLN A 645 -11.70 -2.86 14.02
N SER A 646 -11.69 -1.54 13.85
CA SER A 646 -12.49 -0.89 12.81
C SER A 646 -11.96 -1.33 11.45
N SER A 647 -12.71 -2.14 10.71
CA SER A 647 -12.56 -2.21 9.26
C SER A 647 -13.28 -1.00 8.68
N SER A 648 -12.63 0.17 8.70
CA SER A 648 -13.08 1.29 7.85
C SER A 648 -12.88 0.85 6.41
N GLY A 649 -13.91 0.24 5.83
CA GLY A 649 -13.84 -0.44 4.53
C GLY A 649 -13.99 0.54 3.37
N GLY A 650 -13.22 0.30 2.31
CA GLY A 650 -13.34 0.97 1.03
C GLY A 650 -14.64 0.72 0.27
N GLY A 651 -15.40 -0.28 0.73
CA GLY A 651 -16.60 -0.77 0.05
C GLY A 651 -17.76 0.21 0.01
N ARG A 652 -18.65 -0.04 -0.94
CA ARG A 652 -19.91 0.69 -1.10
C ARG A 652 -21.01 -0.25 -1.55
N ALA A 653 -22.23 0.02 -1.10
CA ALA A 653 -23.44 -0.55 -1.64
C ALA A 653 -24.20 0.56 -2.37
N THR A 654 -24.44 0.33 -3.67
CA THR A 654 -25.00 1.35 -4.57
C THR A 654 -26.39 0.92 -5.04
N TYR A 655 -27.36 1.83 -4.90
CA TYR A 655 -28.73 1.65 -5.40
C TYR A 655 -29.04 2.75 -6.40
N ARG A 656 -29.52 2.37 -7.58
CA ARG A 656 -30.06 3.31 -8.58
C ARG A 656 -31.54 3.48 -8.31
N LEU A 657 -31.97 4.71 -8.06
CA LEU A 657 -33.36 5.05 -7.83
C LEU A 657 -33.87 5.86 -9.02
N GLN A 658 -35.05 5.54 -9.51
CA GLN A 658 -35.74 6.27 -10.58
C GLN A 658 -36.84 7.11 -9.94
N VAL A 659 -36.64 8.43 -9.90
CA VAL A 659 -37.57 9.38 -9.29
C VAL A 659 -38.60 9.81 -10.33
N GLY A 660 -39.87 9.44 -10.15
CA GLY A 660 -40.95 9.77 -11.08
C GLY A 660 -41.37 11.25 -11.04
N ARG A 661 -41.23 11.90 -9.88
CA ARG A 661 -41.59 13.30 -9.65
C ARG A 661 -40.59 13.98 -8.72
N ALA A 662 -40.09 15.15 -9.12
CA ALA A 662 -39.21 15.95 -8.28
C ALA A 662 -39.93 16.41 -7.01
N GLY A 663 -39.21 16.44 -5.88
CA GLY A 663 -39.71 16.98 -4.62
C GLY A 663 -38.98 16.42 -3.39
N PRO A 664 -39.49 16.72 -2.19
CA PRO A 664 -38.89 16.28 -0.94
C PRO A 664 -39.26 14.82 -0.62
N TYR A 665 -38.28 14.02 -0.19
CA TYR A 665 -38.46 12.62 0.21
C TYR A 665 -37.80 12.33 1.57
N ARG A 666 -38.36 11.40 2.35
CA ARG A 666 -37.76 10.87 3.59
C ARG A 666 -37.20 9.48 3.37
N LEU A 667 -36.01 9.22 3.90
CA LEU A 667 -35.31 7.94 3.81
C LEU A 667 -35.27 7.26 5.19
N GLU A 668 -35.58 5.97 5.23
CA GLU A 668 -35.48 5.11 6.40
C GLU A 668 -34.76 3.81 6.00
N GLY A 669 -34.10 3.16 6.95
CA GLY A 669 -33.58 1.81 6.78
C GLY A 669 -34.01 0.90 7.92
N ARG A 670 -34.23 -0.38 7.62
CA ARG A 670 -34.50 -1.44 8.60
C ARG A 670 -33.18 -2.08 8.98
N VAL A 671 -32.77 -1.93 10.24
CA VAL A 671 -31.42 -2.26 10.72
C VAL A 671 -31.44 -3.23 11.88
N LEU A 672 -30.33 -3.95 12.04
CA LEU A 672 -29.97 -4.69 13.24
C LEU A 672 -28.52 -4.33 13.58
N THR A 673 -28.35 -3.62 14.70
CA THR A 673 -27.11 -2.96 15.14
C THR A 673 -26.89 -3.33 16.60
N PRO A 674 -26.28 -4.49 16.88
CA PRO A 674 -26.45 -5.18 18.16
C PRO A 674 -25.66 -4.55 19.32
N THR A 675 -24.66 -3.72 19.03
CA THR A 675 -23.75 -3.11 20.02
C THR A 675 -23.56 -1.62 19.74
N PRO A 676 -23.14 -0.81 20.74
CA PRO A 676 -22.70 0.57 20.51
C PRO A 676 -21.49 0.70 19.58
N GLU A 677 -20.71 -0.36 19.43
CA GLU A 677 -19.54 -0.43 18.57
C GLU A 677 -19.89 -0.71 17.10
N ASP A 678 -21.09 -1.24 16.85
CA ASP A 678 -21.63 -1.71 15.57
C ASP A 678 -22.99 -1.06 15.26
N ASP A 679 -23.05 0.29 15.25
CA ASP A 679 -24.29 1.05 15.26
C ASP A 679 -24.47 2.08 14.14
N SER A 680 -23.53 2.17 13.21
CA SER A 680 -23.45 3.28 12.27
C SER A 680 -23.04 2.91 10.84
N PHE A 681 -23.44 3.79 9.91
CA PHE A 681 -23.13 3.74 8.48
C PHE A 681 -22.76 5.13 7.96
N PHE A 682 -22.10 5.20 6.80
CA PHE A 682 -22.02 6.43 6.01
C PHE A 682 -23.01 6.37 4.85
N LEU A 683 -23.70 7.47 4.57
CA LEU A 683 -24.74 7.52 3.55
C LEU A 683 -24.67 8.82 2.75
N SER A 684 -24.76 8.74 1.43
CA SER A 684 -24.89 9.90 0.54
C SER A 684 -25.87 9.64 -0.60
N VAL A 685 -26.42 10.70 -1.18
CA VAL A 685 -27.28 10.63 -2.37
C VAL A 685 -26.75 11.59 -3.43
N ARG A 686 -26.59 11.10 -4.65
CA ARG A 686 -26.06 11.87 -5.78
C ARG A 686 -27.03 11.86 -6.96
N ALA A 687 -27.12 12.96 -7.69
CA ALA A 687 -27.81 12.98 -8.97
C ALA A 687 -26.98 12.29 -10.07
N ALA A 688 -27.59 12.05 -11.24
CA ALA A 688 -26.92 11.44 -12.38
C ALA A 688 -25.69 12.22 -12.88
N ASP A 689 -25.65 13.55 -12.69
CA ASP A 689 -24.50 14.40 -13.03
C ASP A 689 -23.38 14.40 -11.97
N GLY A 690 -23.56 13.66 -10.88
CA GLY A 690 -22.62 13.53 -9.78
C GLY A 690 -22.77 14.59 -8.67
N SER A 691 -23.67 15.56 -8.81
CA SER A 691 -23.98 16.54 -7.76
C SER A 691 -24.53 15.87 -6.50
N GLU A 692 -24.14 16.38 -5.33
CA GLU A 692 -24.56 15.83 -4.04
C GLU A 692 -25.94 16.38 -3.67
N LEU A 693 -26.95 15.51 -3.65
CA LEU A 693 -28.30 15.80 -3.18
C LEU A 693 -28.41 15.63 -1.66
N LEU A 694 -27.65 14.67 -1.13
CA LEU A 694 -27.34 14.52 0.28
C LEU A 694 -25.82 14.30 0.37
N PRO A 695 -25.05 15.24 0.97
CA PRO A 695 -23.62 15.01 1.21
C PRO A 695 -23.44 13.78 2.10
N GLU A 696 -22.24 13.19 2.11
CA GLU A 696 -21.98 12.04 2.97
C GLU A 696 -22.21 12.39 4.44
N ILE A 697 -23.16 11.71 5.06
CA ILE A 697 -23.48 11.84 6.48
C ILE A 697 -23.11 10.56 7.23
N LEU A 698 -22.69 10.74 8.48
CA LEU A 698 -22.70 9.67 9.47
C LEU A 698 -24.13 9.43 9.94
N TRP A 699 -24.64 8.23 9.72
CA TRP A 699 -25.94 7.80 10.23
C TRP A 699 -25.77 6.74 11.32
N SER A 700 -26.09 7.11 12.56
CA SER A 700 -26.07 6.24 13.74
C SER A 700 -27.52 5.95 14.18
N PRO A 701 -28.18 4.89 13.66
CA PRO A 701 -29.54 4.52 14.04
C PRO A 701 -29.74 4.31 15.56
N GLY A 702 -28.70 3.84 16.26
CA GLY A 702 -28.70 3.38 17.65
C GLY A 702 -28.56 1.86 17.77
N VAL A 703 -28.62 1.32 18.99
CA VAL A 703 -28.44 -0.12 19.27
C VAL A 703 -29.78 -0.87 19.22
N PHE A 704 -29.88 -1.86 18.33
CA PHE A 704 -31.05 -2.72 18.15
C PHE A 704 -30.65 -4.17 17.91
N THR A 705 -31.15 -5.07 18.76
CA THR A 705 -30.95 -6.53 18.65
C THR A 705 -32.02 -7.24 17.81
N THR A 706 -32.99 -6.49 17.28
CA THR A 706 -34.06 -6.98 16.38
C THR A 706 -34.26 -5.99 15.24
N TRP A 707 -34.71 -6.48 14.08
CA TRP A 707 -34.86 -5.68 12.86
C TRP A 707 -35.82 -4.50 13.03
N THR A 708 -35.27 -3.29 13.06
CA THR A 708 -36.01 -2.06 13.42
C THR A 708 -35.91 -0.99 12.34
N TRP A 709 -37.03 -0.39 11.95
CA TRP A 709 -37.05 0.76 11.05
C TRP A 709 -36.55 2.03 11.73
N ARG A 710 -35.56 2.68 11.12
CA ARG A 710 -34.93 3.90 11.61
C ARG A 710 -34.81 4.93 10.50
N THR A 711 -35.22 6.16 10.80
CA THR A 711 -35.07 7.27 9.86
C THR A 711 -33.61 7.68 9.72
N VAL A 712 -33.18 7.96 8.50
CA VAL A 712 -31.85 8.49 8.19
C VAL A 712 -31.77 9.96 8.59
N LYS A 713 -30.77 10.31 9.42
CA LYS A 713 -30.55 11.68 9.90
C LYS A 713 -29.07 11.94 10.14
N ALA A 714 -28.63 13.17 9.93
CA ALA A 714 -27.26 13.58 10.23
C ALA A 714 -27.01 13.70 11.75
N PRO A 715 -25.75 13.63 12.21
CA PRO A 715 -25.42 13.72 13.63
C PRO A 715 -25.92 15.05 14.24
N GLY A 716 -26.50 14.98 15.44
CA GLY A 716 -26.99 16.16 16.16
C GLY A 716 -28.34 16.73 15.68
N GLN A 717 -28.95 16.18 14.61
CA GLN A 717 -30.27 16.61 14.16
C GLN A 717 -31.40 15.90 14.93
N LYS A 718 -32.38 16.68 15.43
CA LYS A 718 -33.55 16.16 16.15
C LYS A 718 -34.59 15.51 15.24
N ALA A 719 -34.72 15.97 13.99
CA ALA A 719 -35.62 15.43 12.99
C ALA A 719 -34.86 15.21 11.67
N ALA A 720 -35.25 14.20 10.90
CA ALA A 720 -34.70 13.97 9.56
C ALA A 720 -35.19 15.06 8.61
N ALA A 721 -34.25 15.77 7.97
CA ALA A 721 -34.59 16.65 6.86
C ALA A 721 -35.07 15.81 5.66
N ALA A 722 -36.05 16.32 4.92
CA ALA A 722 -36.37 15.73 3.63
C ALA A 722 -35.25 16.02 2.63
N ILE A 723 -34.95 15.04 1.78
CA ILE A 723 -33.97 15.15 0.71
C ILE A 723 -34.73 15.63 -0.53
N GLU A 724 -34.32 16.75 -1.11
CA GLU A 724 -34.86 17.20 -2.40
C GLU A 724 -34.29 16.31 -3.51
N LEU A 725 -35.15 15.50 -4.12
CA LEU A 725 -34.76 14.62 -5.23
C LEU A 725 -35.30 15.20 -6.54
N PRO A 726 -34.45 15.36 -7.58
CA PRO A 726 -34.91 15.73 -8.91
C PRO A 726 -35.63 14.55 -9.58
N GLN A 727 -36.49 14.84 -10.56
CA GLN A 727 -37.02 13.80 -11.44
C GLN A 727 -35.87 13.21 -12.27
N GLY A 728 -35.81 11.88 -12.39
CA GLY A 728 -34.75 11.19 -13.11
C GLY A 728 -34.01 10.17 -12.25
N GLU A 729 -32.82 9.76 -12.71
CA GLU A 729 -31.98 8.82 -11.99
C GLU A 729 -31.22 9.53 -10.86
N VAL A 730 -31.25 8.94 -9.67
CA VAL A 730 -30.42 9.30 -8.53
C VAL A 730 -29.76 8.05 -7.94
N THR A 731 -28.61 8.22 -7.32
CA THR A 731 -27.84 7.13 -6.72
C THR A 731 -27.79 7.29 -5.21
N LEU A 732 -28.28 6.29 -4.48
CA LEU A 732 -28.04 6.15 -3.03
C LEU A 732 -26.76 5.32 -2.84
N LEU A 733 -25.83 5.84 -2.05
CA LEU A 733 -24.61 5.14 -1.65
C LEU A 733 -24.62 4.90 -0.14
N LEU A 734 -24.43 3.65 0.24
CA LEU A 734 -24.15 3.22 1.61
C LEU A 734 -22.68 2.78 1.69
N ARG A 735 -21.95 3.29 2.68
CA ARG A 735 -20.57 2.89 2.98
C ARG A 735 -20.48 2.36 4.40
N PRO A 736 -19.64 1.35 4.64
CA PRO A 736 -19.46 0.84 5.98
C PRO A 736 -18.63 1.83 6.78
N ARG A 737 -18.96 1.98 8.06
CA ARG A 737 -18.14 2.73 9.01
C ARG A 737 -17.36 1.77 9.89
N GLU A 738 -18.07 0.82 10.47
CA GLU A 738 -17.57 -0.29 11.25
C GLU A 738 -18.21 -1.61 10.75
N PRO A 739 -17.61 -2.77 11.05
CA PRO A 739 -18.25 -4.05 10.83
C PRO A 739 -19.42 -4.27 11.81
N GLY A 740 -20.17 -5.38 11.65
CA GLY A 740 -21.25 -5.78 12.56
C GLY A 740 -22.60 -5.12 12.32
N SER A 741 -22.64 -3.86 11.86
CA SER A 741 -23.88 -3.17 11.49
C SER A 741 -24.58 -3.84 10.31
N LYS A 742 -25.86 -4.20 10.46
CA LYS A 742 -26.67 -4.88 9.43
C LYS A 742 -27.83 -4.03 8.94
N ILE A 743 -28.14 -4.14 7.66
CA ILE A 743 -29.30 -3.48 7.04
C ILE A 743 -30.06 -4.46 6.13
N ASP A 744 -31.37 -4.53 6.36
CA ASP A 744 -32.31 -5.43 5.69
C ASP A 744 -33.00 -4.70 4.52
N GLN A 745 -33.62 -3.56 4.79
CA GLN A 745 -34.38 -2.81 3.79
C GLN A 745 -34.13 -1.32 3.84
N PHE A 746 -34.38 -0.65 2.72
CA PHE A 746 -34.61 0.79 2.67
C PHE A 746 -36.06 1.11 2.37
N ARG A 747 -36.51 2.27 2.86
CA ARG A 747 -37.81 2.84 2.57
C ARG A 747 -37.67 4.31 2.24
N VAL A 748 -38.24 4.72 1.11
CA VAL A 748 -38.36 6.13 0.73
C VAL A 748 -39.81 6.53 0.65
N THR A 749 -40.17 7.62 1.32
CA THR A 749 -41.54 8.15 1.38
C THR A 749 -41.58 9.60 0.89
N PRO A 750 -42.44 9.98 -0.07
CA PRO A 750 -42.65 11.38 -0.43
C PRO A 750 -43.03 12.22 0.79
N ALA A 751 -42.32 13.32 1.03
CA ALA A 751 -42.59 14.25 2.12
C ALA A 751 -43.64 15.28 1.66
N GLY A 752 -44.88 14.84 1.45
CA GLY A 752 -45.96 15.73 1.04
C GLY A 752 -47.32 15.06 0.95
N ARG A 753 -48.03 15.01 2.08
CA ARG A 753 -49.03 16.04 2.41
C ARG A 753 -48.71 16.64 3.77
#